data_AF-A0A845LT46-F1
#
_entry.id   AF-A0A845LT46-F1
#
_cell.length_a   1.000
_cell.length_b   1.000
_cell.length_c   1.000
_cell.angle_alpha   90.00
_cell.angle_beta   90.00
_cell.angle_gamma   90.00
#
_symmetry.space_group_name_H-M   'P 1'
#
loop_
_entity.id
_entity.type
_entity.pdbx_description
1 polymer ?
#
loop_
_entity_poly.entity_id
_entity_poly.type
_entity_poly.pdbx_seq_one_letter_code
_entity_poly.pdbx_strand_id
1 'polypeptide(L)'
;MKRFIALIMVVMLLVGIMPATMAAEKTAGEQLRDLGLLKGDDYGNLMEDKYLTRSEMMVILARMLGEYDEAEAYKLKSSFTDGNNHWAERYVAYAQMRGWTSGIGNNEFGYEMKHTAQQAAVFMLKTLGYVADTDFTWTNAYQKATQLGLFTGVDIEPSEDILRGSLFQVMMRTLNTNMKGSTQTLGENLGIMGSVPLKVSSVKANGLIQVLVEFNSSTWADEEELLNAANYIFEDQDGAELLDVNDDPVVIDDITVQDKVVVITFEEPVEQQTEANLTISDEILPTDADFDFTFFDTKPPVAVSAAVVGKQNIKVTFSEPVDPSTVSASDFKVEDGDMFIRGVDLMNNNTEVNVELYAELEAGTIKVEVGSGIEDFAGFKTSVTTFNVRVVVDTTAPSVVGYKDASMTGVTLIFNEDIVLTDAYNSSKSIYHTNTSNLAAAISADDIDGKELKLDFSANKMPEGNAYVYILADTFMDLWDNENNRQTMLVKVAADEVKPTLLGISVVDEKEIELMFSEPVDESTAEDIDNYVLQSSTGTVLDDMIDSAVRGTGDDTDTVTIRFEESLLGSYKLVVENVEDLSGNEISKVTRSFTVTDMTDPVATDFSAKLYNPDADVQIIVVRFGEAMATSGKYAVNDLEKYVLADNKFLSDLDNATVAMIESNKAVEIKIPKASLDLEDGKNYKLEIGRVADAAGNYTVAMVNVLTVKDAGLVLVEEAKLVSSTKVEVTFEDRLVNINNNDFVVYSDTNDNNKYDTAEKLTVTRVSSTVNSDGNTVLTFTLASKVGTDAKSITGNHDIGFAIISQNSKNQYNEVVEKYDNELVDLASPEVKEIYFIDSNEILVVLTEELEGATFAPSGKNGFTTTSGTLSTAVKYDNNSILLNSTENNFTINTNVYYNEAAEISDLEGNILKSFSKTDALVQGVL
;
A
#
# COMPACT_ATOMS: atom_id res chain seq x y z
N MET A 1 27.08 27.73 -8.40
CA MET A 1 28.17 26.71 -8.31
C MET A 1 29.58 27.19 -7.92
N LYS A 2 29.98 28.48 -8.01
CA LYS A 2 31.35 28.91 -7.58
C LYS A 2 31.45 29.66 -6.24
N ARG A 3 30.33 29.87 -5.52
CA ARG A 3 30.32 30.47 -4.17
C ARG A 3 29.92 29.50 -3.05
N PHE A 4 29.46 28.29 -3.40
CA PHE A 4 29.13 27.21 -2.45
C PHE A 4 30.33 26.30 -2.15
N ILE A 5 31.26 26.14 -3.11
CA ILE A 5 32.48 25.31 -2.95
C ILE A 5 33.52 25.98 -2.03
N ALA A 6 33.50 27.32 -1.91
CA ALA A 6 34.45 28.05 -1.06
C ALA A 6 34.09 28.01 0.44
N LEU A 7 32.84 27.69 0.80
CA LEU A 7 32.42 27.60 2.20
C LEU A 7 32.75 26.22 2.80
N ILE A 8 32.74 25.15 1.99
CA ILE A 8 33.09 23.78 2.43
C ILE A 8 34.61 23.61 2.60
N MET A 9 35.45 24.28 1.79
CA MET A 9 36.91 24.26 2.00
C MET A 9 37.40 25.07 3.22
N VAL A 10 36.63 26.03 3.71
CA VAL A 10 37.04 26.87 4.86
C VAL A 10 36.61 26.25 6.20
N VAL A 11 35.59 25.39 6.21
CA VAL A 11 35.20 24.61 7.40
C VAL A 11 36.12 23.40 7.62
N MET A 12 36.77 22.86 6.59
CA MET A 12 37.79 21.81 6.73
C MET A 12 39.17 22.30 7.22
N LEU A 13 39.43 23.61 7.28
CA LEU A 13 40.74 24.15 7.69
C LEU A 13 40.78 24.79 9.10
N LEU A 14 39.66 24.75 9.84
CA LEU A 14 39.51 25.46 11.13
C LEU A 14 38.93 24.60 12.27
N VAL A 15 39.02 23.27 12.20
CA VAL A 15 38.94 22.43 13.40
C VAL A 15 40.33 22.42 14.04
N GLY A 16 40.44 23.13 15.15
CA GLY A 16 41.67 23.32 15.89
C GLY A 16 42.35 22.00 16.27
N ILE A 17 43.68 22.03 16.18
CA ILE A 17 44.60 21.07 16.77
C ILE A 17 44.32 21.03 18.29
N MET A 18 43.46 20.11 18.73
CA MET A 18 43.57 19.56 20.07
C MET A 18 44.66 18.50 20.01
N PRO A 19 45.63 18.48 20.93
CA PRO A 19 46.50 17.32 21.06
C PRO A 19 45.61 16.16 21.49
N ALA A 20 45.28 15.27 20.54
CA ALA A 20 44.82 13.94 20.89
C ALA A 20 45.96 13.33 21.73
N THR A 21 45.73 13.22 23.03
CA THR A 21 46.46 12.25 23.82
C THR A 21 46.07 10.89 23.25
N MET A 22 46.83 10.39 22.29
CA MET A 22 46.64 9.03 21.79
C MET A 22 46.87 8.09 22.96
N ALA A 23 45.79 7.60 23.55
CA ALA A 23 45.86 6.37 24.30
C ALA A 23 46.36 5.31 23.31
N ALA A 24 47.46 4.62 23.65
CA ALA A 24 47.93 3.51 22.84
C ALA A 24 46.80 2.50 22.65
N GLU A 25 46.58 2.02 21.43
CA GLU A 25 45.62 0.93 21.19
C GLU A 25 46.02 -0.29 22.03
N LYS A 26 45.02 -0.90 22.69
CA LYS A 26 45.25 -2.11 23.49
C LYS A 26 45.77 -3.22 22.59
N THR A 27 46.77 -3.97 23.06
CA THR A 27 47.21 -5.17 22.35
C THR A 27 46.12 -6.25 22.39
N ALA A 28 46.17 -7.22 21.47
CA ALA A 28 45.29 -8.39 21.52
C ALA A 28 45.39 -9.14 22.86
N GLY A 29 46.58 -9.18 23.46
CA GLY A 29 46.78 -9.76 24.78
C GLY A 29 46.03 -9.00 25.88
N GLU A 30 46.05 -7.66 25.85
CA GLU A 30 45.31 -6.83 26.81
C GLU A 30 43.80 -6.99 26.66
N GLN A 31 43.30 -7.10 25.43
CA GLN A 31 41.89 -7.40 25.17
C GLN A 31 41.48 -8.78 25.71
N LEU A 32 42.28 -9.82 25.47
CA LEU A 32 42.02 -11.17 26.02
C LEU A 32 42.08 -11.21 27.55
N ARG A 33 42.92 -10.37 28.17
CA ARG A 33 42.95 -10.21 29.63
C ARG A 33 41.66 -9.58 30.15
N ASP A 34 41.15 -8.57 29.45
CA ASP A 34 39.89 -7.91 29.82
C ASP A 34 38.68 -8.87 29.67
N LEU A 35 38.74 -9.78 28.70
CA LEU A 35 37.78 -10.89 28.53
C LEU A 35 37.97 -12.03 29.57
N GLY A 36 38.93 -11.91 30.49
CA GLY A 36 39.18 -12.91 31.53
C GLY A 36 39.93 -14.18 31.07
N LEU A 37 40.37 -14.24 29.81
CA LEU A 37 41.07 -15.40 29.24
C LEU A 37 42.57 -15.39 29.53
N LEU A 38 43.19 -14.23 29.76
CA LEU A 38 44.61 -14.16 30.09
C LEU A 38 44.83 -13.46 31.42
N LYS A 39 45.86 -13.90 32.16
CA LYS A 39 46.27 -13.27 33.42
C LYS A 39 47.68 -12.67 33.36
N GLY A 40 48.57 -13.22 32.53
CA GLY A 40 49.99 -12.90 32.56
C GLY A 40 50.74 -13.64 33.67
N ASP A 41 51.95 -13.19 33.98
CA ASP A 41 52.72 -13.66 35.13
C ASP A 41 52.15 -13.16 36.47
N ASP A 42 52.86 -13.41 37.58
CA ASP A 42 52.45 -12.97 38.93
C ASP A 42 52.30 -11.44 39.07
N TYR A 43 52.81 -10.67 38.11
CA TYR A 43 52.74 -9.22 38.06
C TYR A 43 51.79 -8.70 36.96
N GLY A 44 51.08 -9.60 36.27
CA GLY A 44 50.14 -9.26 35.20
C GLY A 44 50.79 -8.94 33.86
N ASN A 45 52.08 -9.23 33.68
CA ASN A 45 52.77 -9.05 32.41
C ASN A 45 52.44 -10.19 31.45
N LEU A 46 51.96 -9.86 30.25
CA LEU A 46 51.52 -10.83 29.25
C LEU A 46 52.69 -11.47 28.49
N MET A 47 53.90 -10.88 28.57
CA MET A 47 55.14 -11.38 27.96
C MET A 47 55.00 -11.63 26.44
N GLU A 48 54.37 -10.71 25.73
CA GLU A 48 54.00 -10.85 24.31
C GLU A 48 55.21 -11.06 23.37
N ASP A 49 56.40 -10.63 23.80
CA ASP A 49 57.68 -10.77 23.08
C ASP A 49 58.39 -12.12 23.32
N LYS A 50 57.81 -13.03 24.13
CA LYS A 50 58.38 -14.35 24.41
C LYS A 50 57.73 -15.44 23.56
N TYR A 51 58.50 -16.50 23.30
CA TYR A 51 57.99 -17.70 22.67
C TYR A 51 57.02 -18.43 23.59
N LEU A 52 55.95 -18.96 23.01
CA LEU A 52 54.98 -19.79 23.72
C LEU A 52 55.57 -21.19 24.00
N THR A 53 55.43 -21.68 25.23
CA THR A 53 55.78 -23.07 25.57
C THR A 53 54.59 -24.03 25.39
N ARG A 54 54.88 -25.31 25.21
CA ARG A 54 53.85 -26.36 25.16
C ARG A 54 53.00 -26.43 26.42
N SER A 55 53.58 -26.14 27.59
CA SER A 55 52.85 -26.06 28.86
C SER A 55 51.81 -24.93 28.86
N GLU A 56 52.20 -23.75 28.40
CA GLU A 56 51.32 -22.58 28.31
C GLU A 56 50.20 -22.80 27.30
N MET A 57 50.49 -23.48 26.19
CA MET A 57 49.48 -23.83 25.20
C MET A 57 48.36 -24.70 25.78
N MET A 58 48.65 -25.63 26.71
CA MET A 58 47.60 -26.45 27.34
C MET A 58 46.68 -25.63 28.23
N VAL A 59 47.23 -24.61 28.90
CA VAL A 59 46.44 -23.67 29.69
C VAL A 59 45.54 -22.82 28.79
N ILE A 60 46.10 -22.29 27.70
CA ILE A 60 45.36 -21.51 26.71
C ILE A 60 44.23 -22.34 26.10
N LEU A 61 44.52 -23.59 25.72
CA LEU A 61 43.53 -24.50 25.16
C LEU A 61 42.39 -24.79 26.14
N ALA A 62 42.70 -25.06 27.42
CA ALA A 62 41.67 -25.26 28.43
C ALA A 62 40.76 -24.03 28.58
N ARG A 63 41.31 -22.81 28.50
CA ARG A 63 40.52 -21.57 28.55
C ARG A 63 39.67 -21.35 27.31
N MET A 64 40.23 -21.57 26.12
CA MET A 64 39.53 -21.45 24.84
C MET A 64 38.45 -22.52 24.63
N LEU A 65 38.45 -23.59 25.43
CA LEU A 65 37.40 -24.61 25.46
C LEU A 65 36.41 -24.42 26.62
N GLY A 66 36.60 -23.40 27.47
CA GLY A 66 35.76 -23.18 28.65
C GLY A 66 35.97 -24.19 29.79
N GLU A 67 37.07 -24.96 29.77
CA GLU A 67 37.35 -26.07 30.70
C GLU A 67 38.52 -25.79 31.65
N TYR A 68 38.82 -24.51 31.86
CA TYR A 68 39.96 -24.11 32.68
C TYR A 68 39.80 -24.54 34.14
N ASP A 69 38.60 -24.40 34.71
CA ASP A 69 38.34 -24.72 36.12
C ASP A 69 38.46 -26.23 36.37
N GLU A 70 37.99 -27.06 35.44
CA GLU A 70 38.15 -28.51 35.48
C GLU A 70 39.63 -28.91 35.36
N ALA A 71 40.36 -28.27 34.46
CA ALA A 71 41.79 -28.51 34.27
C ALA A 71 42.62 -28.04 35.48
N GLU A 72 42.23 -26.95 36.12
CA GLU A 72 42.86 -26.42 37.34
C GLU A 72 42.57 -27.32 38.56
N ALA A 73 41.36 -27.88 38.66
CA ALA A 73 40.97 -28.80 39.72
C ALA A 73 41.52 -30.22 39.53
N TYR A 74 42.13 -30.54 38.38
CA TYR A 74 42.60 -31.88 38.05
C TYR A 74 43.79 -32.33 38.91
N LYS A 75 43.63 -33.46 39.61
CA LYS A 75 44.61 -33.94 40.62
C LYS A 75 45.48 -35.11 40.16
N LEU A 76 45.15 -35.75 39.03
CA LEU A 76 45.92 -36.88 38.52
C LEU A 76 47.16 -36.37 37.78
N LYS A 77 48.24 -37.16 37.83
CA LYS A 77 49.45 -36.90 37.06
C LYS A 77 49.34 -37.51 35.67
N SER A 78 50.05 -36.92 34.73
CA SER A 78 50.20 -37.48 33.39
C SER A 78 51.04 -38.76 33.43
N SER A 79 50.99 -39.53 32.35
CA SER A 79 51.87 -40.68 32.14
C SER A 79 53.24 -40.31 31.56
N PHE A 80 53.49 -39.01 31.33
CA PHE A 80 54.77 -38.52 30.81
C PHE A 80 55.85 -38.53 31.90
N THR A 81 57.06 -38.87 31.51
CA THR A 81 58.19 -39.12 32.42
C THR A 81 59.02 -37.88 32.72
N ASP A 82 58.90 -36.83 31.91
CA ASP A 82 59.67 -35.58 31.97
C ASP A 82 58.99 -34.47 32.80
N GLY A 83 57.82 -34.73 33.39
CA GLY A 83 57.02 -33.72 34.11
C GLY A 83 57.62 -33.17 35.40
N ASN A 84 58.49 -33.88 36.11
CA ASN A 84 59.34 -33.36 37.20
C ASN A 84 58.68 -32.36 38.22
N ASN A 85 57.40 -32.56 38.60
CA ASN A 85 56.60 -31.63 39.43
C ASN A 85 56.47 -30.21 38.84
N HIS A 86 56.45 -30.09 37.52
CA HIS A 86 56.24 -28.86 36.78
C HIS A 86 54.90 -28.22 37.13
N TRP A 87 54.84 -26.87 37.13
CA TRP A 87 53.65 -26.12 37.53
C TRP A 87 52.43 -26.46 36.66
N ALA A 88 52.67 -26.78 35.39
CA ALA A 88 51.64 -27.13 34.42
C ALA A 88 51.22 -28.62 34.41
N GLU A 89 51.77 -29.46 35.29
CA GLU A 89 51.52 -30.91 35.31
C GLU A 89 50.03 -31.26 35.28
N ARG A 90 49.21 -30.51 36.03
CA ARG A 90 47.75 -30.73 36.07
C ARG A 90 47.06 -30.46 34.72
N TYR A 91 47.45 -29.39 34.03
CA TYR A 91 46.86 -29.04 32.72
C TYR A 91 47.33 -30.01 31.64
N VAL A 92 48.58 -30.48 31.71
CA VAL A 92 49.10 -31.51 30.81
C VAL A 92 48.41 -32.85 31.05
N ALA A 93 48.20 -33.23 32.31
CA ALA A 93 47.48 -34.45 32.66
C ALA A 93 46.01 -34.40 32.23
N TYR A 94 45.35 -33.25 32.41
CA TYR A 94 43.99 -33.02 31.92
C TYR A 94 43.93 -33.10 30.40
N ALA A 95 44.85 -32.43 29.70
CA ALA A 95 44.95 -32.47 28.24
C ALA A 95 45.21 -33.89 27.71
N GLN A 96 46.01 -34.70 28.41
CA GLN A 96 46.22 -36.11 28.06
C GLN A 96 44.94 -36.93 28.26
N MET A 97 44.20 -36.72 29.35
CA MET A 97 42.92 -37.38 29.60
C MET A 97 41.87 -37.02 28.55
N ARG A 98 41.79 -35.75 28.14
CA ARG A 98 40.89 -35.26 27.08
C ARG A 98 41.35 -35.63 25.66
N GLY A 99 42.51 -36.27 25.52
CA GLY A 99 43.06 -36.65 24.21
C GLY A 99 43.55 -35.47 23.37
N TRP A 100 43.80 -34.30 23.98
CA TRP A 100 44.29 -33.11 23.27
C TRP A 100 45.75 -33.26 22.83
N THR A 101 46.55 -34.03 23.58
CA THR A 101 47.98 -34.22 23.33
C THR A 101 48.42 -35.68 23.53
N SER A 102 49.35 -36.14 22.70
CA SER A 102 50.01 -37.44 22.81
C SER A 102 51.50 -37.35 23.19
N GLY A 103 51.97 -36.14 23.54
CA GLY A 103 53.39 -35.88 23.83
C GLY A 103 54.24 -35.77 22.57
N ILE A 104 55.55 -36.00 22.71
CA ILE A 104 56.55 -35.87 21.63
C ILE A 104 57.23 -37.20 21.27
N GLY A 105 56.72 -38.31 21.81
CA GLY A 105 57.35 -39.62 21.75
C GLY A 105 58.16 -39.94 23.02
N ASN A 106 58.65 -41.18 23.13
CA ASN A 106 59.45 -41.67 24.27
C ASN A 106 58.82 -41.49 25.67
N ASN A 107 57.49 -41.42 25.77
CA ASN A 107 56.77 -41.06 27.00
C ASN A 107 57.20 -39.70 27.59
N GLU A 108 57.50 -38.73 26.73
CA GLU A 108 57.80 -37.34 27.12
C GLU A 108 56.77 -36.37 26.54
N PHE A 109 56.50 -35.28 27.26
CA PHE A 109 55.63 -34.19 26.81
C PHE A 109 56.40 -33.00 26.22
N GLY A 110 57.57 -32.69 26.78
CA GLY A 110 58.41 -31.54 26.46
C GLY A 110 57.87 -30.22 26.99
N TYR A 111 57.72 -30.10 28.31
CA TYR A 111 57.05 -28.99 29.00
C TYR A 111 57.53 -27.58 28.58
N GLU A 112 58.83 -27.40 28.40
CA GLU A 112 59.46 -26.11 28.08
C GLU A 112 59.79 -25.96 26.59
N MET A 113 59.45 -26.95 25.76
CA MET A 113 59.68 -26.81 24.33
C MET A 113 58.74 -25.77 23.76
N LYS A 114 59.25 -25.01 22.79
CA LYS A 114 58.51 -23.98 22.11
C LYS A 114 57.45 -24.60 21.19
N HIS A 115 56.40 -23.83 20.95
CA HIS A 115 55.29 -24.21 20.09
C HIS A 115 55.45 -23.55 18.72
N THR A 116 55.21 -24.31 17.64
CA THR A 116 55.24 -23.79 16.27
C THR A 116 53.88 -23.23 15.84
N ALA A 117 53.86 -22.37 14.82
CA ALA A 117 52.63 -21.82 14.27
C ALA A 117 51.66 -22.91 13.76
N GLN A 118 52.18 -23.96 13.10
CA GLN A 118 51.40 -25.11 12.67
C GLN A 118 50.76 -25.86 13.85
N GLN A 119 51.49 -26.02 14.95
CA GLN A 119 50.94 -26.65 16.15
C GLN A 119 49.86 -25.78 16.81
N ALA A 120 49.99 -24.46 16.79
CA ALA A 120 48.97 -23.54 17.29
C ALA A 120 47.69 -23.62 16.42
N ALA A 121 47.84 -23.66 15.10
CA ALA A 121 46.73 -23.79 14.14
C ALA A 121 45.88 -25.05 14.43
N VAL A 122 46.52 -26.20 14.67
CA VAL A 122 45.81 -27.44 15.04
C VAL A 122 44.90 -27.24 16.25
N PHE A 123 45.37 -26.51 17.27
CA PHE A 123 44.58 -26.31 18.49
C PHE A 123 43.47 -25.29 18.32
N MET A 124 43.68 -24.20 17.58
CA MET A 124 42.63 -23.23 17.29
C MET A 124 41.51 -23.81 16.41
N LEU A 125 41.86 -24.70 15.47
CA LEU A 125 40.86 -25.45 14.71
C LEU A 125 40.03 -26.37 15.61
N LYS A 126 40.68 -27.06 16.56
CA LYS A 126 39.99 -27.91 17.53
C LYS A 126 39.06 -27.12 18.45
N THR A 127 39.42 -25.90 18.85
CA THR A 127 38.53 -25.05 19.66
C THR A 127 37.27 -24.65 18.90
N LEU A 128 37.36 -24.54 17.57
CA LEU A 128 36.21 -24.31 16.70
C LEU A 128 35.42 -25.58 16.35
N GLY A 129 35.72 -26.73 16.95
CA GLY A 129 35.00 -28.00 16.70
C GLY A 129 35.46 -28.77 15.46
N TYR A 130 36.53 -28.35 14.79
CA TYR A 130 37.12 -29.13 13.70
C TYR A 130 37.90 -30.34 14.24
N VAL A 131 37.71 -31.49 13.60
CA VAL A 131 38.26 -32.79 14.01
C VAL A 131 39.45 -33.16 13.13
N ALA A 132 40.59 -33.46 13.76
CA ALA A 132 41.78 -33.92 13.05
C ALA A 132 41.54 -35.28 12.39
N ASP A 133 42.14 -35.48 11.22
CA ASP A 133 41.98 -36.63 10.30
C ASP A 133 40.57 -36.81 9.69
N THR A 134 39.62 -35.94 10.03
CA THR A 134 38.32 -35.80 9.37
C THR A 134 38.24 -34.51 8.56
N ASP A 135 38.48 -33.36 9.21
CA ASP A 135 38.32 -32.03 8.58
C ASP A 135 39.64 -31.42 8.13
N PHE A 136 40.74 -31.82 8.77
CA PHE A 136 42.09 -31.41 8.43
C PHE A 136 43.10 -32.48 8.88
N THR A 137 44.26 -32.51 8.25
CA THR A 137 45.43 -33.32 8.63
C THR A 137 46.48 -32.43 9.28
N TRP A 138 47.47 -33.04 9.95
CA TRP A 138 48.60 -32.29 10.50
C TRP A 138 49.23 -31.31 9.48
N THR A 139 49.46 -31.76 8.24
CA THR A 139 50.16 -31.00 7.21
C THR A 139 49.37 -29.79 6.70
N ASN A 140 48.03 -29.88 6.61
CA ASN A 140 47.21 -28.79 6.07
C ASN A 140 46.52 -27.92 7.15
N ALA A 141 46.75 -28.21 8.44
CA ALA A 141 46.14 -27.47 9.55
C ALA A 141 46.38 -25.96 9.47
N TYR A 142 47.63 -25.54 9.17
CA TYR A 142 47.95 -24.11 9.04
C TYR A 142 47.22 -23.46 7.85
N GLN A 143 47.12 -24.15 6.71
CA GLN A 143 46.38 -23.67 5.55
C GLN A 143 44.89 -23.54 5.86
N LYS A 144 44.28 -24.54 6.50
CA LYS A 144 42.86 -24.49 6.88
C LYS A 144 42.58 -23.37 7.89
N ALA A 145 43.45 -23.18 8.88
CA ALA A 145 43.34 -22.06 9.82
C ALA A 145 43.48 -20.70 9.13
N THR A 146 44.33 -20.59 8.11
CA THR A 146 44.48 -19.37 7.31
C THR A 146 43.26 -19.12 6.42
N GLN A 147 42.65 -20.15 5.84
CA GLN A 147 41.39 -20.05 5.09
C GLN A 147 40.23 -19.54 5.95
N LEU A 148 40.21 -19.89 7.24
CA LEU A 148 39.26 -19.35 8.22
C LEU A 148 39.67 -17.97 8.76
N GLY A 149 40.69 -17.34 8.19
CA GLY A 149 41.15 -16.01 8.59
C GLY A 149 41.90 -15.93 9.93
N LEU A 150 42.17 -17.06 10.60
CA LEU A 150 42.73 -17.07 11.96
C LEU A 150 44.13 -16.43 12.04
N PHE A 151 44.92 -16.55 10.97
CA PHE A 151 46.29 -16.01 10.93
C PHE A 151 46.40 -14.62 10.30
N THR A 152 45.34 -14.04 9.74
CA THR A 152 45.31 -12.75 8.99
C THR A 152 46.50 -11.78 9.22
N GLY A 153 46.52 -10.72 10.01
CA GLY A 153 47.71 -9.85 10.18
C GLY A 153 48.92 -10.43 10.95
N VAL A 154 49.20 -11.74 10.91
CA VAL A 154 50.34 -12.41 11.56
C VAL A 154 51.24 -13.06 10.50
N ASP A 155 52.38 -12.43 10.22
CA ASP A 155 53.37 -12.91 9.25
C ASP A 155 54.33 -13.92 9.91
N ILE A 156 54.04 -15.22 9.76
CA ILE A 156 54.82 -16.32 10.33
C ILE A 156 54.71 -17.60 9.50
N GLU A 157 55.82 -18.28 9.26
CA GLU A 157 55.84 -19.56 8.54
C GLU A 157 55.37 -20.73 9.44
N PRO A 158 54.73 -21.79 8.88
CA PRO A 158 54.15 -22.89 9.68
C PRO A 158 55.15 -23.59 10.62
N SER A 159 56.41 -23.71 10.21
CA SER A 159 57.47 -24.38 10.97
C SER A 159 58.15 -23.51 12.03
N GLU A 160 57.86 -22.21 12.08
CA GLU A 160 58.51 -21.28 13.01
C GLU A 160 57.87 -21.31 14.40
N ASP A 161 58.70 -21.08 15.43
CA ASP A 161 58.25 -20.95 16.82
C ASP A 161 57.40 -19.68 16.99
N ILE A 162 56.18 -19.80 17.53
CA ILE A 162 55.25 -18.68 17.66
C ILE A 162 55.50 -17.86 18.94
N LEU A 163 55.48 -16.52 18.80
CA LEU A 163 55.47 -15.60 19.94
C LEU A 163 54.08 -15.55 20.59
N ARG A 164 54.04 -15.27 21.90
CA ARG A 164 52.80 -15.12 22.66
C ARG A 164 51.91 -14.03 22.09
N GLY A 165 52.46 -12.87 21.74
CA GLY A 165 51.71 -11.78 21.11
C GLY A 165 51.06 -12.19 19.79
N SER A 166 51.78 -12.93 18.95
CA SER A 166 51.24 -13.48 17.69
C SER A 166 50.11 -14.47 17.95
N LEU A 167 50.27 -15.38 18.93
CA LEU A 167 49.18 -16.28 19.31
C LEU A 167 47.96 -15.53 19.85
N PHE A 168 48.14 -14.47 20.63
CA PHE A 168 47.02 -13.69 21.16
C PHE A 168 46.18 -13.04 20.06
N GLN A 169 46.82 -12.58 18.98
CA GLN A 169 46.08 -12.12 17.80
C GLN A 169 45.27 -13.25 17.14
N VAL A 170 45.87 -14.44 17.03
CA VAL A 170 45.19 -15.63 16.49
C VAL A 170 44.03 -16.05 17.39
N MET A 171 44.20 -16.02 18.72
CA MET A 171 43.15 -16.31 19.70
C MET A 171 41.98 -15.34 19.57
N MET A 172 42.24 -14.03 19.47
CA MET A 172 41.17 -13.03 19.30
C MET A 172 40.36 -13.29 18.03
N ARG A 173 41.02 -13.64 16.92
CA ARG A 173 40.31 -14.01 15.69
C ARG A 173 39.52 -15.30 15.85
N THR A 174 40.10 -16.28 16.52
CA THR A 174 39.44 -17.56 16.81
C THR A 174 38.17 -17.35 17.64
N LEU A 175 38.19 -16.45 18.63
CA LEU A 175 36.99 -16.09 19.41
C LEU A 175 35.91 -15.43 18.56
N ASN A 176 36.28 -14.66 17.52
CA ASN A 176 35.36 -14.02 16.58
C ASN A 176 35.00 -14.91 15.37
N THR A 177 35.38 -16.19 15.39
CA THR A 177 35.10 -17.14 14.29
C THR A 177 33.97 -18.08 14.70
N ASN A 178 33.02 -18.30 13.79
CA ASN A 178 31.93 -19.27 13.96
C ASN A 178 32.48 -20.68 14.19
N MET A 179 31.90 -21.40 15.15
CA MET A 179 32.23 -22.81 15.38
C MET A 179 31.71 -23.66 14.21
N LYS A 180 32.38 -24.78 13.93
CA LYS A 180 32.03 -25.69 12.84
C LYS A 180 30.58 -26.19 13.01
N GLY A 181 29.73 -25.91 12.02
CA GLY A 181 28.33 -26.32 12.01
C GLY A 181 27.46 -25.55 13.02
N SER A 182 27.91 -24.36 13.45
CA SER A 182 27.18 -23.49 14.37
C SER A 182 27.21 -22.04 13.86
N THR A 183 26.14 -21.32 14.18
CA THR A 183 25.97 -19.88 13.94
C THR A 183 26.60 -19.03 15.05
N GLN A 184 27.00 -19.63 16.17
CA GLN A 184 27.69 -18.91 17.26
C GLN A 184 29.19 -18.88 17.03
N THR A 185 29.79 -17.72 17.26
CA THR A 185 31.23 -17.58 17.43
C THR A 185 31.70 -18.31 18.70
N LEU A 186 32.97 -18.70 18.74
CA LEU A 186 33.54 -19.31 19.94
C LEU A 186 33.44 -18.38 21.17
N GLY A 187 33.57 -17.05 20.98
CA GLY A 187 33.44 -16.07 22.05
C GLY A 187 32.03 -15.97 22.63
N GLU A 188 31.00 -16.06 21.79
CA GLU A 188 29.60 -16.14 22.22
C GLU A 188 29.30 -17.46 22.92
N ASN A 189 29.79 -18.57 22.38
CA ASN A 189 29.60 -19.90 22.98
C ASN A 189 30.21 -20.00 24.39
N LEU A 190 31.36 -19.34 24.60
CA LEU A 190 32.00 -19.23 25.91
C LEU A 190 31.35 -18.18 26.83
N GLY A 191 30.37 -17.40 26.34
CA GLY A 191 29.68 -16.35 27.10
C GLY A 191 30.57 -15.17 27.48
N ILE A 192 31.68 -14.96 26.77
CA ILE A 192 32.68 -13.92 27.08
C ILE A 192 32.65 -12.76 26.07
N MET A 193 31.94 -12.91 24.96
CA MET A 193 31.68 -11.85 23.98
C MET A 193 30.15 -11.68 23.84
N GLY A 194 29.67 -10.43 23.75
CA GLY A 194 28.26 -10.16 23.44
C GLY A 194 27.96 -10.46 21.99
N SER A 195 26.69 -10.78 21.67
CA SER A 195 26.26 -10.92 20.28
C SER A 195 26.39 -9.58 19.56
N VAL A 196 26.94 -9.60 18.34
CA VAL A 196 26.87 -8.43 17.46
C VAL A 196 25.45 -8.39 16.91
N PRO A 197 24.64 -7.36 17.22
CA PRO A 197 23.29 -7.29 16.68
C PRO A 197 23.35 -7.20 15.16
N LEU A 198 22.37 -7.84 14.51
CA LEU A 198 22.18 -7.74 13.07
C LEU A 198 21.93 -6.27 12.70
N LYS A 199 22.57 -5.82 11.63
CA LYS A 199 22.44 -4.46 11.12
C LYS A 199 22.53 -4.46 9.60
N VAL A 200 21.75 -3.58 8.99
CA VAL A 200 21.91 -3.24 7.58
C VAL A 200 23.21 -2.43 7.41
N SER A 201 24.04 -2.90 6.50
CA SER A 201 25.27 -2.25 6.04
C SER A 201 25.00 -1.30 4.87
N SER A 202 24.09 -1.65 3.97
CA SER A 202 23.63 -0.76 2.89
C SER A 202 22.31 -1.22 2.28
N VAL A 203 21.52 -0.26 1.79
CA VAL A 203 20.38 -0.47 0.89
C VAL A 203 20.68 0.24 -0.43
N LYS A 204 20.41 -0.42 -1.57
CA LYS A 204 20.57 0.18 -2.90
C LYS A 204 19.64 -0.49 -3.91
N ALA A 205 19.14 0.28 -4.87
CA ALA A 205 18.47 -0.28 -6.03
C ALA A 205 19.46 -1.06 -6.92
N ASN A 206 18.98 -2.11 -7.57
CA ASN A 206 19.65 -2.89 -8.60
C ASN A 206 18.77 -2.87 -9.86
N GLY A 207 19.08 -1.98 -10.80
CA GLY A 207 18.14 -1.61 -11.85
C GLY A 207 16.93 -0.83 -11.29
N LEU A 208 15.78 -1.00 -11.93
CA LEU A 208 14.51 -0.36 -11.56
C LEU A 208 13.49 -1.30 -10.90
N ILE A 209 13.80 -2.60 -10.80
CA ILE A 209 12.85 -3.63 -10.32
C ILE A 209 13.34 -4.37 -9.06
N GLN A 210 14.56 -4.10 -8.58
CA GLN A 210 15.12 -4.77 -7.40
C GLN A 210 15.76 -3.82 -6.39
N VAL A 211 15.72 -4.22 -5.12
CA VAL A 211 16.41 -3.59 -4.00
C VAL A 211 17.32 -4.60 -3.30
N LEU A 212 18.58 -4.23 -3.08
CA LEU A 212 19.58 -5.04 -2.40
C LEU A 212 19.83 -4.50 -0.99
N VAL A 213 19.53 -5.31 0.02
CA VAL A 213 19.78 -5.03 1.44
C VAL A 213 20.95 -5.88 1.91
N GLU A 214 22.12 -5.27 2.09
CA GLU A 214 23.32 -5.96 2.59
C GLU A 214 23.40 -5.83 4.11
N PHE A 215 23.51 -6.95 4.83
CA PHE A 215 23.66 -7.02 6.28
C PHE A 215 25.12 -7.20 6.71
N ASN A 216 25.42 -6.89 7.98
CA ASN A 216 26.76 -7.06 8.54
C ASN A 216 27.17 -8.54 8.72
N SER A 217 26.21 -9.46 8.71
CA SER A 217 26.36 -10.90 8.96
C SER A 217 25.49 -11.71 8.01
N SER A 218 25.89 -12.94 7.70
CA SER A 218 25.08 -13.96 6.98
C SER A 218 24.51 -15.00 7.94
N THR A 219 24.40 -14.61 9.21
CA THR A 219 23.87 -15.43 10.28
C THR A 219 22.62 -14.74 10.79
N TRP A 220 21.49 -15.38 10.52
CA TRP A 220 20.15 -14.86 10.74
C TRP A 220 19.59 -15.42 12.04
N ALA A 221 18.88 -14.59 12.81
CA ALA A 221 18.17 -15.06 13.99
C ALA A 221 16.99 -15.95 13.58
N ASP A 222 16.27 -15.49 12.56
CA ASP A 222 15.27 -16.22 11.81
C ASP A 222 15.42 -15.86 10.32
N GLU A 223 15.54 -16.86 9.46
CA GLU A 223 15.63 -16.65 8.02
C GLU A 223 14.24 -16.52 7.39
N GLU A 224 13.20 -17.06 8.05
CA GLU A 224 11.81 -16.92 7.59
C GLU A 224 11.36 -15.44 7.67
N GLU A 225 11.77 -14.71 8.72
CA GLU A 225 11.47 -13.28 8.85
C GLU A 225 12.13 -12.43 7.76
N LEU A 226 13.30 -12.84 7.23
CA LEU A 226 13.94 -12.14 6.11
C LEU A 226 13.18 -12.31 4.80
N LEU A 227 12.43 -13.40 4.66
CA LEU A 227 11.66 -13.73 3.48
C LEU A 227 10.22 -13.19 3.56
N ASN A 228 9.80 -12.69 4.72
CA ASN A 228 8.47 -12.14 4.91
C ASN A 228 8.38 -10.70 4.36
N ALA A 229 7.58 -10.52 3.30
CA ALA A 229 7.36 -9.23 2.65
C ALA A 229 6.82 -8.16 3.62
N ALA A 230 6.01 -8.53 4.62
CA ALA A 230 5.45 -7.60 5.60
C ALA A 230 6.50 -6.91 6.47
N ASN A 231 7.73 -7.43 6.52
CA ASN A 231 8.84 -6.83 7.26
C ASN A 231 9.58 -5.72 6.48
N TYR A 232 9.14 -5.42 5.26
CA TYR A 232 9.72 -4.41 4.37
C TYR A 232 8.63 -3.45 3.87
N ILE A 233 8.72 -2.18 4.27
CA ILE A 233 7.77 -1.14 3.85
C ILE A 233 8.50 -0.14 2.96
N PHE A 234 7.95 0.13 1.78
CA PHE A 234 8.49 1.08 0.82
C PHE A 234 7.62 2.34 0.73
N GLU A 235 8.22 3.49 1.02
CA GLU A 235 7.57 4.80 0.96
C GLU A 235 8.40 5.76 0.08
N ASP A 236 7.78 6.85 -0.39
CA ASP A 236 8.50 7.99 -0.95
C ASP A 236 9.11 8.87 0.16
N GLN A 237 9.85 9.91 -0.23
CA GLN A 237 10.50 10.82 0.73
C GLN A 237 9.52 11.68 1.55
N ASP A 238 8.26 11.77 1.15
CA ASP A 238 7.20 12.48 1.86
C ASP A 238 6.40 11.55 2.81
N GLY A 239 6.72 10.25 2.82
CA GLY A 239 6.05 9.22 3.62
C GLY A 239 4.72 8.75 3.00
N ALA A 240 4.54 8.96 1.70
CA ALA A 240 3.48 8.33 0.92
C ALA A 240 3.94 6.99 0.35
N GLU A 241 3.02 6.19 -0.17
CA GLU A 241 3.36 4.91 -0.81
C GLU A 241 4.31 5.11 -1.99
N LEU A 242 5.31 4.24 -2.10
CA LEU A 242 6.15 4.20 -3.30
C LEU A 242 5.29 3.67 -4.46
N LEU A 243 5.31 4.37 -5.59
CA LEU A 243 4.57 4.00 -6.80
C LEU A 243 5.49 3.37 -7.86
N ASP A 244 4.93 2.45 -8.65
CA ASP A 244 5.54 1.84 -9.83
C ASP A 244 5.38 2.72 -11.08
N VAL A 245 5.73 2.20 -12.27
CA VAL A 245 5.58 2.91 -13.55
C VAL A 245 4.14 3.07 -14.04
N ASN A 246 3.17 2.40 -13.42
CA ASN A 246 1.75 2.46 -13.74
C ASN A 246 0.96 3.40 -12.82
N ASP A 247 1.65 4.11 -11.91
CA ASP A 247 1.07 4.93 -10.83
C ASP A 247 0.37 4.10 -9.73
N ASP A 248 0.69 2.80 -9.62
CA ASP A 248 0.17 1.90 -8.58
C ASP A 248 1.22 1.66 -7.48
N PRO A 249 0.84 1.41 -6.21
CA PRO A 249 1.79 1.08 -5.15
C PRO A 249 2.62 -0.17 -5.45
N VAL A 250 3.92 -0.11 -5.15
CA VAL A 250 4.84 -1.19 -5.49
C VAL A 250 4.53 -2.46 -4.70
N VAL A 251 4.40 -3.58 -5.42
CA VAL A 251 4.19 -4.92 -4.86
C VAL A 251 5.49 -5.73 -4.93
N ILE A 252 5.81 -6.45 -3.84
CA ILE A 252 6.97 -7.35 -3.78
C ILE A 252 6.57 -8.71 -4.39
N ASP A 253 7.24 -9.09 -5.48
CA ASP A 253 7.07 -10.38 -6.18
C ASP A 253 7.81 -11.52 -5.45
N ASP A 254 9.09 -11.30 -5.13
CA ASP A 254 9.93 -12.34 -4.50
C ASP A 254 11.05 -11.73 -3.65
N ILE A 255 11.41 -12.45 -2.58
CA ILE A 255 12.54 -12.11 -1.72
C ILE A 255 13.50 -13.30 -1.68
N THR A 256 14.76 -13.07 -2.02
CA THR A 256 15.81 -14.10 -1.93
C THR A 256 16.96 -13.66 -1.04
N VAL A 257 17.57 -14.63 -0.36
CA VAL A 257 18.72 -14.40 0.52
C VAL A 257 19.96 -15.07 -0.06
N GLN A 258 21.00 -14.29 -0.33
CA GLN A 258 22.29 -14.77 -0.80
C GLN A 258 23.43 -14.26 0.08
N ASP A 259 23.99 -15.17 0.90
CA ASP A 259 25.02 -14.88 1.91
C ASP A 259 24.57 -13.74 2.86
N LYS A 260 25.00 -12.50 2.63
CA LYS A 260 24.65 -11.33 3.47
C LYS A 260 23.64 -10.40 2.81
N VAL A 261 23.20 -10.70 1.60
CA VAL A 261 22.39 -9.80 0.79
C VAL A 261 20.99 -10.40 0.68
N VAL A 262 19.99 -9.61 1.05
CA VAL A 262 18.60 -9.85 0.70
C VAL A 262 18.30 -9.09 -0.58
N VAL A 263 17.73 -9.78 -1.55
CA VAL A 263 17.27 -9.23 -2.84
C VAL A 263 15.76 -9.22 -2.82
N ILE A 264 15.17 -8.03 -2.87
CA ILE A 264 13.73 -7.83 -2.97
C ILE A 264 13.44 -7.48 -4.43
N THR A 265 12.56 -8.23 -5.07
CA THR A 265 12.11 -8.02 -6.45
C THR A 265 10.67 -7.55 -6.45
N PHE A 266 10.35 -6.57 -7.29
CA PHE A 266 8.99 -6.08 -7.48
C PHE A 266 8.34 -6.68 -8.72
N GLU A 267 7.01 -6.69 -8.76
CA GLU A 267 6.24 -7.14 -9.93
C GLU A 267 6.46 -6.20 -11.12
N GLU A 268 6.39 -4.90 -10.87
CA GLU A 268 6.55 -3.84 -11.87
C GLU A 268 7.73 -2.92 -11.50
N PRO A 269 8.43 -2.34 -12.49
CA PRO A 269 9.57 -1.46 -12.22
C PRO A 269 9.11 -0.13 -11.63
N VAL A 270 10.01 0.52 -10.89
CA VAL A 270 9.84 1.89 -10.37
C VAL A 270 10.42 2.91 -11.33
N GLU A 271 9.83 4.10 -11.42
CA GLU A 271 10.35 5.18 -12.26
C GLU A 271 11.81 5.56 -11.93
N GLN A 272 12.53 5.93 -12.98
CA GLN A 272 13.92 6.40 -12.89
C GLN A 272 14.01 7.72 -12.13
N GLN A 273 14.98 7.82 -11.21
CA GLN A 273 15.21 8.94 -10.26
C GLN A 273 14.22 9.05 -9.11
N THR A 274 13.33 8.07 -8.90
CA THR A 274 12.46 8.05 -7.72
C THR A 274 13.29 7.89 -6.44
N GLU A 275 13.12 8.83 -5.51
CA GLU A 275 13.70 8.77 -4.17
C GLU A 275 12.75 7.98 -3.26
N ALA A 276 13.28 6.99 -2.56
CA ALA A 276 12.49 6.05 -1.77
C ALA A 276 13.09 5.88 -0.37
N ASN A 277 12.25 5.46 0.56
CA ASN A 277 12.60 5.05 1.90
C ASN A 277 12.18 3.59 2.10
N LEU A 278 13.07 2.77 2.66
CA LEU A 278 12.77 1.40 3.09
C LEU A 278 12.80 1.34 4.61
N THR A 279 11.67 0.99 5.23
CA THR A 279 11.61 0.61 6.64
C THR A 279 11.75 -0.91 6.77
N ILE A 280 12.68 -1.36 7.60
CA ILE A 280 12.84 -2.78 7.97
C ILE A 280 12.42 -2.96 9.43
N SER A 281 11.53 -3.92 9.67
CA SER A 281 10.90 -4.15 10.99
C SER A 281 11.85 -4.64 12.09
N ASP A 282 11.40 -4.51 13.33
CA ASP A 282 12.05 -5.05 14.53
C ASP A 282 11.89 -6.57 14.72
N GLU A 283 11.20 -7.26 13.81
CA GLU A 283 11.23 -8.72 13.70
C GLU A 283 12.55 -9.20 13.07
N ILE A 284 13.12 -8.42 12.14
CA ILE A 284 14.43 -8.66 11.52
C ILE A 284 15.56 -7.96 12.32
N LEU A 285 15.33 -6.70 12.71
CA LEU A 285 16.32 -5.84 13.34
C LEU A 285 16.06 -5.67 14.85
N PRO A 286 17.01 -5.16 15.66
CA PRO A 286 16.74 -4.93 17.07
C PRO A 286 15.65 -3.87 17.36
N THR A 287 15.37 -3.01 16.38
CA THR A 287 14.35 -1.95 16.34
C THR A 287 14.10 -1.62 14.87
N ASP A 288 12.91 -1.13 14.53
CA ASP A 288 12.62 -0.58 13.21
C ASP A 288 13.70 0.40 12.76
N ALA A 289 14.06 0.33 11.48
CA ALA A 289 15.05 1.21 10.90
C ALA A 289 14.72 1.58 9.45
N ASP A 290 14.84 2.88 9.18
CA ASP A 290 14.57 3.48 7.87
C ASP A 290 15.86 3.70 7.08
N PHE A 291 15.80 3.46 5.77
CA PHE A 291 16.92 3.58 4.85
C PHE A 291 16.52 4.31 3.59
N ASP A 292 17.06 5.52 3.40
CA ASP A 292 16.86 6.29 2.17
C ASP A 292 17.74 5.74 1.03
N PHE A 293 17.15 5.62 -0.15
CA PHE A 293 17.86 5.28 -1.38
C PHE A 293 17.14 5.89 -2.61
N THR A 294 17.69 5.63 -3.79
CA THR A 294 17.13 6.16 -5.05
C THR A 294 17.18 5.08 -6.11
N PHE A 295 16.09 4.92 -6.85
CA PHE A 295 16.06 4.15 -8.10
C PHE A 295 16.81 4.94 -9.16
N PHE A 296 18.11 4.68 -9.28
CA PHE A 296 18.96 5.39 -10.22
C PHE A 296 19.85 4.47 -11.03
N ASP A 297 19.27 3.93 -12.11
CA ASP A 297 19.99 3.06 -13.01
C ASP A 297 20.68 3.83 -14.15
N THR A 298 21.97 3.58 -14.32
CA THR A 298 22.80 4.18 -15.37
C THR A 298 23.77 3.19 -15.99
N LYS A 299 23.67 1.89 -15.64
CA LYS A 299 24.63 0.87 -16.05
C LYS A 299 23.91 -0.10 -16.98
N PRO A 300 24.54 -0.52 -18.08
CA PRO A 300 23.98 -1.58 -18.89
C PRO A 300 24.08 -2.94 -18.18
N PRO A 301 23.14 -3.85 -18.42
CA PRO A 301 23.21 -5.21 -17.92
C PRO A 301 24.41 -5.92 -18.56
N VAL A 302 25.12 -6.70 -17.75
CA VAL A 302 26.34 -7.40 -18.16
C VAL A 302 26.12 -8.90 -18.01
N ALA A 303 26.33 -9.67 -19.08
CA ALA A 303 26.47 -11.11 -18.95
C ALA A 303 27.74 -11.41 -18.13
N VAL A 304 27.58 -12.00 -16.94
CA VAL A 304 28.65 -12.26 -15.97
C VAL A 304 29.25 -13.65 -16.17
N SER A 305 28.41 -14.64 -16.51
CA SER A 305 28.85 -16.02 -16.68
C SER A 305 27.99 -16.80 -17.68
N ALA A 306 28.54 -17.90 -18.19
CA ALA A 306 27.79 -18.91 -18.93
C ALA A 306 28.26 -20.31 -18.50
N ALA A 307 27.31 -21.21 -18.27
CA ALA A 307 27.55 -22.58 -17.81
C ALA A 307 26.66 -23.56 -18.59
N VAL A 308 27.17 -24.76 -18.85
CA VAL A 308 26.35 -25.84 -19.42
C VAL A 308 25.67 -26.54 -18.25
N VAL A 309 24.34 -26.46 -18.22
CA VAL A 309 23.51 -27.02 -17.14
C VAL A 309 22.75 -28.27 -17.57
N GLY A 310 22.73 -28.58 -18.86
CA GLY A 310 22.07 -29.77 -19.39
C GLY A 310 22.68 -30.28 -20.69
N LYS A 311 22.17 -31.42 -21.17
CA LYS A 311 22.59 -32.04 -22.45
C LYS A 311 22.38 -31.11 -23.65
N GLN A 312 21.44 -30.18 -23.56
CA GLN A 312 21.08 -29.21 -24.61
C GLN A 312 20.99 -27.77 -24.09
N ASN A 313 21.38 -27.52 -22.83
CA ASN A 313 21.00 -26.32 -22.11
C ASN A 313 22.23 -25.56 -21.60
N ILE A 314 22.29 -24.27 -21.90
CA ILE A 314 23.33 -23.35 -21.46
C ILE A 314 22.68 -22.22 -20.68
N LYS A 315 23.07 -22.07 -19.42
CA LYS A 315 22.63 -20.99 -18.55
C LYS A 315 23.57 -19.79 -18.64
N VAL A 316 23.04 -18.61 -18.89
CA VAL A 316 23.76 -17.33 -18.90
C VAL A 316 23.25 -16.49 -17.72
N THR A 317 24.15 -15.98 -16.88
CA THR A 317 23.81 -15.14 -15.72
C THR A 317 24.16 -13.68 -16.00
N PHE A 318 23.27 -12.75 -15.67
CA PHE A 318 23.43 -11.31 -15.83
C PHE A 318 23.76 -10.61 -14.50
N SER A 319 24.22 -9.36 -14.57
CA SER A 319 24.55 -8.54 -13.39
C SER A 319 23.34 -7.96 -12.68
N GLU A 320 22.21 -7.90 -13.38
CA GLU A 320 20.92 -7.38 -12.93
C GLU A 320 19.80 -7.98 -13.79
N PRO A 321 18.53 -7.87 -13.36
CA PRO A 321 17.39 -8.35 -14.14
C PRO A 321 17.33 -7.70 -15.53
N VAL A 322 17.08 -8.51 -16.56
CA VAL A 322 16.88 -8.04 -17.93
C VAL A 322 15.39 -8.02 -18.28
N ASP A 323 14.99 -7.10 -19.17
CA ASP A 323 13.60 -7.00 -19.64
C ASP A 323 13.25 -8.23 -20.48
N PRO A 324 12.27 -9.06 -20.05
CA PRO A 324 11.86 -10.26 -20.77
C PRO A 324 11.44 -10.03 -22.21
N SER A 325 10.87 -8.87 -22.52
CA SER A 325 10.39 -8.52 -23.86
C SER A 325 11.51 -8.34 -24.89
N THR A 326 12.75 -8.17 -24.41
CA THR A 326 13.93 -7.91 -25.27
C THR A 326 14.83 -9.13 -25.47
N VAL A 327 14.61 -10.21 -24.72
CA VAL A 327 15.42 -11.44 -24.80
C VAL A 327 14.91 -12.33 -25.91
N SER A 328 15.79 -12.70 -26.85
CA SER A 328 15.46 -13.60 -27.94
C SER A 328 16.58 -14.60 -28.24
N ALA A 329 16.24 -15.71 -28.91
CA ALA A 329 17.22 -16.67 -29.39
C ALA A 329 18.28 -16.05 -30.34
N SER A 330 17.98 -14.91 -30.97
CA SER A 330 18.92 -14.21 -31.86
C SER A 330 20.03 -13.47 -31.12
N ASP A 331 19.86 -13.26 -29.82
CA ASP A 331 20.84 -12.62 -28.95
C ASP A 331 21.95 -13.57 -28.51
N PHE A 332 21.86 -14.86 -28.82
CA PHE A 332 22.86 -15.85 -28.43
C PHE A 332 23.45 -16.54 -29.66
N LYS A 333 24.74 -16.86 -29.60
CA LYS A 333 25.39 -17.76 -30.57
C LYS A 333 26.24 -18.79 -29.84
N VAL A 334 26.14 -20.03 -30.29
CA VAL A 334 26.94 -21.14 -29.78
C VAL A 334 27.79 -21.69 -30.92
N GLU A 335 29.09 -21.86 -30.68
CA GLU A 335 30.09 -22.27 -31.69
C GLU A 335 30.02 -21.41 -32.96
N ASP A 336 30.13 -20.09 -32.79
CA ASP A 336 30.07 -19.10 -33.89
C ASP A 336 28.76 -19.18 -34.72
N GLY A 337 27.69 -19.75 -34.16
CA GLY A 337 26.38 -19.90 -34.80
C GLY A 337 26.18 -21.25 -35.50
N ASP A 338 27.10 -22.20 -35.35
CA ASP A 338 26.98 -23.54 -35.91
C ASP A 338 25.92 -24.39 -35.18
N MET A 339 25.66 -24.09 -33.91
CA MET A 339 24.60 -24.74 -33.13
C MET A 339 23.33 -23.89 -33.13
N PHE A 340 22.20 -24.49 -33.53
CA PHE A 340 20.91 -23.83 -33.57
C PHE A 340 20.23 -23.84 -32.20
N ILE A 341 19.76 -22.66 -31.80
CA ILE A 341 18.98 -22.43 -30.58
C ILE A 341 17.51 -22.75 -30.86
N ARG A 342 16.90 -23.53 -29.97
CA ARG A 342 15.49 -23.91 -29.98
C ARG A 342 14.63 -22.87 -29.28
N GLY A 343 15.08 -22.40 -28.12
CA GLY A 343 14.38 -21.45 -27.27
C GLY A 343 15.31 -20.79 -26.27
N VAL A 344 14.81 -19.72 -25.67
CA VAL A 344 15.44 -19.05 -24.53
C VAL A 344 14.35 -18.74 -23.52
N ASP A 345 14.60 -19.07 -22.26
CA ASP A 345 13.67 -18.85 -21.15
C ASP A 345 14.39 -18.11 -20.04
N LEU A 346 13.75 -17.11 -19.46
CA LEU A 346 14.26 -16.38 -18.30
C LEU A 346 13.92 -17.11 -17.01
N MET A 347 14.82 -17.01 -16.05
CA MET A 347 14.77 -17.71 -14.76
C MET A 347 15.35 -16.81 -13.66
N ASN A 348 15.07 -17.16 -12.41
CA ASN A 348 15.66 -16.54 -11.22
C ASN A 348 15.50 -15.00 -11.26
N ASN A 349 14.24 -14.57 -11.32
CA ASN A 349 13.82 -13.16 -11.36
C ASN A 349 14.51 -12.37 -12.48
N ASN A 350 14.50 -12.96 -13.68
CA ASN A 350 15.06 -12.42 -14.92
C ASN A 350 16.58 -12.14 -14.88
N THR A 351 17.31 -12.72 -13.94
CA THR A 351 18.79 -12.59 -13.87
C THR A 351 19.53 -13.74 -14.58
N GLU A 352 18.83 -14.82 -14.93
CA GLU A 352 19.37 -15.96 -15.65
C GLU A 352 18.58 -16.24 -16.93
N VAL A 353 19.27 -16.59 -18.01
CA VAL A 353 18.66 -17.08 -19.26
C VAL A 353 19.12 -18.50 -19.52
N ASN A 354 18.18 -19.43 -19.62
CA ASN A 354 18.41 -20.77 -20.11
C ASN A 354 18.28 -20.83 -21.64
N VAL A 355 19.37 -21.10 -22.33
CA VAL A 355 19.46 -21.22 -23.79
C VAL A 355 19.38 -22.70 -24.18
N GLU A 356 18.27 -23.10 -24.80
CA GLU A 356 18.02 -24.47 -25.23
C GLU A 356 18.47 -24.69 -26.69
N LEU A 357 19.15 -25.80 -26.97
CA LEU A 357 19.70 -26.13 -28.29
C LEU A 357 18.96 -27.29 -28.97
N TYR A 358 19.02 -27.35 -30.31
CA TYR A 358 18.56 -28.52 -31.06
C TYR A 358 19.51 -29.71 -30.98
N ALA A 359 20.81 -29.46 -30.80
CA ALA A 359 21.85 -30.47 -30.78
C ALA A 359 22.36 -30.69 -29.36
N GLU A 360 22.63 -31.95 -29.02
CA GLU A 360 23.26 -32.32 -27.75
C GLU A 360 24.71 -31.81 -27.68
N LEU A 361 25.13 -31.43 -26.48
CA LEU A 361 26.43 -30.90 -26.16
C LEU A 361 27.39 -32.04 -25.83
N GLU A 362 28.46 -32.14 -26.62
CA GLU A 362 29.52 -33.12 -26.40
C GLU A 362 30.55 -32.62 -25.38
N ALA A 363 31.14 -33.54 -24.63
CA ALA A 363 32.17 -33.19 -23.65
C ALA A 363 33.34 -32.43 -24.30
N GLY A 364 33.64 -31.24 -23.79
CA GLY A 364 34.61 -30.34 -24.43
C GLY A 364 34.53 -28.92 -23.91
N THR A 365 35.13 -27.99 -24.66
CA THR A 365 34.98 -26.55 -24.43
C THR A 365 34.28 -25.95 -25.64
N ILE A 366 33.19 -25.24 -25.39
CA ILE A 366 32.42 -24.53 -26.41
C ILE A 366 32.50 -23.02 -26.22
N LYS A 367 32.22 -22.28 -27.27
CA LYS A 367 32.13 -20.82 -27.27
C LYS A 367 30.68 -20.37 -27.25
N VAL A 368 30.32 -19.52 -26.29
CA VAL A 368 28.99 -18.93 -26.14
C VAL A 368 29.11 -17.42 -26.24
N GLU A 369 28.45 -16.80 -27.20
CA GLU A 369 28.38 -15.35 -27.37
C GLU A 369 26.99 -14.85 -26.98
N VAL A 370 26.95 -13.83 -26.14
CA VAL A 370 25.78 -13.02 -25.82
C VAL A 370 25.88 -11.72 -26.60
N GLY A 371 24.80 -11.34 -27.26
CA GLY A 371 24.68 -10.20 -28.15
C GLY A 371 24.52 -8.88 -27.40
N SER A 372 24.04 -7.87 -28.11
CA SER A 372 23.81 -6.52 -27.57
C SER A 372 22.35 -6.07 -27.71
N GLY A 373 21.43 -7.01 -27.95
CA GLY A 373 20.01 -6.73 -28.18
C GLY A 373 19.19 -6.70 -26.89
N ILE A 374 19.66 -7.41 -25.86
CA ILE A 374 19.01 -7.53 -24.54
C ILE A 374 19.13 -6.20 -23.78
N GLU A 375 18.01 -5.72 -23.25
CA GLU A 375 17.89 -4.50 -22.44
C GLU A 375 17.56 -4.83 -20.98
N ASP A 376 17.86 -3.91 -20.08
CA ASP A 376 17.31 -3.88 -18.71
C ASP A 376 16.00 -3.08 -18.67
N PHE A 377 15.40 -2.98 -17.49
CA PHE A 377 14.19 -2.19 -17.25
C PHE A 377 14.39 -0.67 -17.39
N ALA A 378 15.64 -0.18 -17.46
CA ALA A 378 15.97 1.22 -17.75
C ALA A 378 16.25 1.47 -19.26
N GLY A 379 16.17 0.44 -20.10
CA GLY A 379 16.41 0.48 -21.55
C GLY A 379 17.89 0.50 -21.96
N PHE A 380 18.82 0.19 -21.05
CA PHE A 380 20.24 0.04 -21.41
C PHE A 380 20.51 -1.33 -22.02
N LYS A 381 21.23 -1.32 -23.15
CA LYS A 381 21.58 -2.54 -23.88
C LYS A 381 22.85 -3.21 -23.34
N THR A 382 22.81 -4.53 -23.29
CA THR A 382 23.98 -5.41 -23.10
C THR A 382 25.11 -5.10 -24.10
N SER A 383 26.35 -5.41 -23.71
CA SER A 383 27.50 -5.42 -24.62
C SER A 383 27.86 -6.85 -25.02
N VAL A 384 28.27 -7.03 -26.28
CA VAL A 384 28.65 -8.35 -26.81
C VAL A 384 29.74 -8.97 -25.94
N THR A 385 29.44 -10.14 -25.38
CA THR A 385 30.33 -10.86 -24.46
C THR A 385 30.48 -12.30 -24.92
N THR A 386 31.67 -12.87 -24.80
CA THR A 386 31.95 -14.25 -25.21
C THR A 386 32.58 -15.04 -24.07
N PHE A 387 32.02 -16.21 -23.80
CA PHE A 387 32.51 -17.17 -22.82
C PHE A 387 33.07 -18.42 -23.49
N ASN A 388 34.13 -18.98 -22.90
CA ASN A 388 34.56 -20.34 -23.20
C ASN A 388 34.04 -21.25 -22.08
N VAL A 389 33.02 -22.04 -22.38
CA VAL A 389 32.28 -22.84 -21.40
C VAL A 389 32.71 -24.29 -21.51
N ARG A 390 32.95 -24.95 -20.37
CA ARG A 390 33.31 -26.37 -20.34
C ARG A 390 32.05 -27.22 -20.18
N VAL A 391 31.82 -28.14 -21.12
CA VAL A 391 30.77 -29.15 -21.05
C VAL A 391 31.27 -30.30 -20.15
N VAL A 392 30.58 -30.54 -19.04
CA VAL A 392 30.82 -31.66 -18.13
C VAL A 392 29.50 -32.42 -17.99
N VAL A 393 29.52 -33.72 -18.31
CA VAL A 393 28.33 -34.58 -18.22
C VAL A 393 27.98 -34.79 -16.75
N ASP A 394 26.71 -34.54 -16.40
CA ASP A 394 26.14 -34.91 -15.11
C ASP A 394 25.54 -36.32 -15.17
N THR A 395 25.69 -37.05 -14.07
CA THR A 395 25.13 -38.41 -13.88
C THR A 395 24.44 -38.54 -12.51
N THR A 396 24.30 -37.45 -11.78
CA THR A 396 23.61 -37.41 -10.49
C THR A 396 22.18 -36.97 -10.70
N ALA A 397 21.25 -37.59 -9.97
CA ALA A 397 19.84 -37.25 -10.05
C ALA A 397 19.52 -36.06 -9.12
N PRO A 398 18.54 -35.22 -9.48
CA PRO A 398 18.16 -34.07 -8.68
C PRO A 398 17.60 -34.49 -7.32
N SER A 399 17.94 -33.73 -6.30
CA SER A 399 17.59 -33.93 -4.90
C SER A 399 17.18 -32.62 -4.21
N VAL A 400 16.13 -32.69 -3.39
CA VAL A 400 15.65 -31.60 -2.55
C VAL A 400 16.67 -31.36 -1.44
N VAL A 401 17.23 -30.15 -1.41
CA VAL A 401 18.22 -29.71 -0.41
C VAL A 401 17.63 -28.74 0.60
N GLY A 402 16.45 -28.18 0.33
CA GLY A 402 15.79 -27.21 1.19
C GLY A 402 14.34 -26.93 0.77
N TYR A 403 13.72 -25.98 1.46
CA TYR A 403 12.44 -25.39 1.08
C TYR A 403 12.38 -23.93 1.58
N LYS A 404 11.51 -23.12 0.98
CA LYS A 404 11.07 -21.80 1.44
C LYS A 404 9.54 -21.68 1.33
N ASP A 405 8.96 -20.58 1.80
CA ASP A 405 7.53 -20.23 1.68
C ASP A 405 6.56 -21.31 2.20
N ALA A 406 6.92 -21.96 3.31
CA ALA A 406 6.12 -23.05 3.85
C ALA A 406 4.92 -22.53 4.66
N SER A 407 3.73 -22.67 4.12
CA SER A 407 2.47 -22.35 4.78
C SER A 407 1.55 -23.58 4.88
N MET A 408 0.37 -23.42 5.46
CA MET A 408 -0.64 -24.48 5.42
C MET A 408 -1.13 -24.75 3.99
N THR A 409 -0.99 -23.81 3.06
CA THR A 409 -1.54 -23.88 1.71
C THR A 409 -0.48 -24.10 0.64
N GLY A 410 0.82 -23.97 0.94
CA GLY A 410 1.86 -24.16 -0.08
C GLY A 410 3.27 -24.29 0.50
N VAL A 411 4.21 -24.66 -0.37
CA VAL A 411 5.66 -24.66 -0.07
C VAL A 411 6.46 -24.64 -1.37
N THR A 412 7.57 -23.92 -1.39
CA THR A 412 8.54 -23.94 -2.49
C THR A 412 9.71 -24.86 -2.13
N LEU A 413 9.93 -25.94 -2.88
CA LEU A 413 11.05 -26.86 -2.67
C LEU A 413 12.28 -26.43 -3.47
N ILE A 414 13.46 -26.53 -2.85
CA ILE A 414 14.73 -26.14 -3.46
C ILE A 414 15.54 -27.40 -3.77
N PHE A 415 15.89 -27.61 -5.04
CA PHE A 415 16.73 -28.70 -5.52
C PHE A 415 18.20 -28.29 -5.61
N ASN A 416 19.10 -29.28 -5.65
CA ASN A 416 20.54 -29.04 -5.82
C ASN A 416 20.92 -28.61 -7.25
N GLU A 417 20.00 -28.70 -8.20
CA GLU A 417 20.20 -28.45 -9.63
C GLU A 417 18.85 -28.16 -10.31
N ASP A 418 18.91 -27.65 -11.54
CA ASP A 418 17.72 -27.34 -12.33
C ASP A 418 16.92 -28.62 -12.66
N ILE A 419 15.61 -28.53 -12.60
CA ILE A 419 14.70 -29.68 -12.81
C ILE A 419 13.71 -29.42 -13.95
N VAL A 420 13.21 -30.51 -14.53
CA VAL A 420 12.07 -30.51 -15.45
C VAL A 420 11.14 -31.69 -15.15
N LEU A 421 9.86 -31.55 -15.48
CA LEU A 421 8.89 -32.65 -15.36
C LEU A 421 9.22 -33.77 -16.35
N THR A 422 9.05 -35.02 -15.91
CA THR A 422 9.14 -36.17 -16.81
C THR A 422 7.80 -36.46 -17.49
N ASP A 423 7.82 -37.23 -18.57
CA ASP A 423 6.61 -37.81 -19.18
C ASP A 423 5.84 -38.76 -18.25
N ALA A 424 6.48 -39.22 -17.17
CA ALA A 424 5.88 -40.11 -16.18
C ALA A 424 5.14 -39.37 -15.06
N TYR A 425 5.21 -38.03 -15.02
CA TYR A 425 4.48 -37.21 -14.06
C TYR A 425 2.98 -37.52 -14.08
N ASN A 426 2.44 -37.78 -12.89
CA ASN A 426 1.03 -38.03 -12.67
C ASN A 426 0.52 -37.13 -11.54
N SER A 427 -0.20 -36.08 -11.90
CA SER A 427 -0.74 -35.10 -10.94
C SER A 427 -1.62 -35.73 -9.84
N SER A 428 -2.20 -36.90 -10.08
CA SER A 428 -3.05 -37.57 -9.08
C SER A 428 -2.28 -38.36 -8.02
N LYS A 429 -0.93 -38.46 -8.09
CA LYS A 429 -0.15 -39.32 -7.18
C LYS A 429 1.28 -38.88 -6.88
N SER A 430 1.88 -38.03 -7.70
CA SER A 430 3.35 -37.87 -7.71
C SER A 430 3.89 -37.10 -6.51
N ILE A 431 3.10 -36.16 -5.99
CA ILE A 431 3.48 -35.34 -4.84
C ILE A 431 2.31 -35.23 -3.86
N TYR A 432 2.58 -35.49 -2.59
CA TYR A 432 1.60 -35.41 -1.50
C TYR A 432 2.30 -35.13 -0.19
N HIS A 433 1.57 -34.59 0.80
CA HIS A 433 2.09 -34.41 2.14
C HIS A 433 1.35 -35.30 3.14
N THR A 434 2.02 -35.75 4.20
CA THR A 434 1.48 -36.56 5.31
C THR A 434 0.93 -37.96 4.91
N ASN A 435 0.00 -38.05 3.96
CA ASN A 435 -0.55 -39.28 3.39
C ASN A 435 -1.00 -39.06 1.93
N THR A 436 -1.18 -40.15 1.17
CA THR A 436 -1.46 -40.11 -0.28
C THR A 436 -2.79 -39.48 -0.69
N SER A 437 -3.69 -39.20 0.25
CA SER A 437 -4.95 -38.49 -0.05
C SER A 437 -4.76 -36.98 -0.13
N ASN A 438 -3.68 -36.44 0.46
CA ASN A 438 -3.44 -35.01 0.52
C ASN A 438 -2.45 -34.60 -0.59
N LEU A 439 -2.96 -34.61 -1.81
CA LEU A 439 -2.18 -34.35 -3.02
C LEU A 439 -1.90 -32.86 -3.17
N ALA A 440 -0.73 -32.54 -3.74
CA ALA A 440 -0.50 -31.22 -4.30
C ALA A 440 -1.41 -30.99 -5.52
N ALA A 441 -1.64 -29.73 -5.88
CA ALA A 441 -2.24 -29.36 -7.14
C ALA A 441 -1.43 -29.90 -8.34
N ALA A 442 -2.02 -29.87 -9.53
CA ALA A 442 -1.31 -30.27 -10.73
C ALA A 442 -0.19 -29.26 -11.03
N ILE A 443 1.00 -29.78 -11.30
CA ILE A 443 2.23 -29.02 -11.55
C ILE A 443 2.40 -28.90 -13.06
N SER A 444 2.82 -27.72 -13.48
CA SER A 444 3.13 -27.32 -14.84
C SER A 444 4.60 -26.89 -14.94
N ALA A 445 5.02 -26.43 -16.13
CA ALA A 445 6.34 -25.85 -16.29
C ALA A 445 6.46 -24.49 -15.58
N ASP A 446 5.35 -23.76 -15.44
CA ASP A 446 5.32 -22.42 -14.83
C ASP A 446 5.53 -22.48 -13.30
N ASP A 447 5.32 -23.65 -12.68
CA ASP A 447 5.58 -23.88 -11.25
C ASP A 447 7.06 -24.19 -10.94
N ILE A 448 7.91 -24.22 -11.98
CA ILE A 448 9.33 -24.55 -11.88
C ILE A 448 10.17 -23.36 -12.34
N ASP A 449 10.91 -22.75 -11.40
CA ASP A 449 11.94 -21.76 -11.72
C ASP A 449 13.34 -22.32 -11.47
N GLY A 450 13.93 -22.90 -12.52
CA GLY A 450 15.23 -23.55 -12.47
C GLY A 450 15.28 -24.68 -11.44
N LYS A 451 15.84 -24.39 -10.27
CA LYS A 451 16.01 -25.34 -9.15
C LYS A 451 14.86 -25.31 -8.14
N GLU A 452 13.91 -24.39 -8.29
CA GLU A 452 12.82 -24.16 -7.35
C GLU A 452 11.51 -24.74 -7.91
N LEU A 453 10.71 -25.32 -7.02
CA LEU A 453 9.42 -25.92 -7.35
C LEU A 453 8.36 -25.42 -6.39
N LYS A 454 7.41 -24.62 -6.88
CA LYS A 454 6.26 -24.17 -6.12
C LYS A 454 5.21 -25.29 -6.03
N LEU A 455 4.75 -25.59 -4.81
CA LEU A 455 3.70 -26.57 -4.56
C LEU A 455 2.49 -25.92 -3.91
N ASP A 456 1.32 -26.11 -4.52
CA ASP A 456 0.03 -25.70 -3.97
C ASP A 456 -0.67 -26.89 -3.27
N PHE A 457 -1.04 -26.67 -2.01
CA PHE A 457 -1.79 -27.56 -1.12
C PHE A 457 -3.10 -26.92 -0.63
N SER A 458 -3.60 -25.86 -1.26
CA SER A 458 -4.82 -25.15 -0.84
C SER A 458 -6.04 -26.07 -0.71
N ALA A 459 -6.17 -27.05 -1.61
CA ALA A 459 -7.23 -28.06 -1.56
C ALA A 459 -7.02 -29.11 -0.45
N ASN A 460 -5.79 -29.31 0.01
CA ASN A 460 -5.39 -30.31 1.00
C ASN A 460 -4.36 -29.69 1.96
N LYS A 461 -4.81 -28.81 2.87
CA LYS A 461 -3.90 -28.01 3.69
C LYS A 461 -2.89 -28.86 4.50
N MET A 462 -1.63 -28.43 4.51
CA MET A 462 -0.58 -28.93 5.38
C MET A 462 -0.90 -28.66 6.86
N PRO A 463 -0.57 -29.60 7.77
CA PRO A 463 -0.74 -29.35 9.20
C PRO A 463 0.31 -28.36 9.72
N GLU A 464 -0.09 -27.51 10.66
CA GLU A 464 0.84 -26.71 11.46
C GLU A 464 1.90 -27.61 12.14
N GLY A 465 3.12 -27.07 12.24
CA GLY A 465 4.28 -27.79 12.74
C GLY A 465 4.91 -28.67 11.66
N ASN A 466 5.02 -29.98 11.91
CA ASN A 466 5.80 -30.86 11.03
C ASN A 466 4.92 -31.54 9.97
N ALA A 467 5.12 -31.18 8.69
CA ALA A 467 4.55 -31.83 7.53
C ALA A 467 5.62 -32.58 6.73
N TYR A 468 5.36 -33.84 6.37
CA TYR A 468 6.27 -34.58 5.48
C TYR A 468 5.77 -34.48 4.04
N VAL A 469 6.52 -33.82 3.17
CA VAL A 469 6.26 -33.76 1.73
C VAL A 469 6.99 -34.91 1.04
N TYR A 470 6.27 -35.68 0.24
CA TYR A 470 6.78 -36.84 -0.49
C TYR A 470 6.74 -36.58 -1.98
N ILE A 471 7.88 -36.82 -2.64
CA ILE A 471 7.99 -36.81 -4.11
C ILE A 471 8.28 -38.24 -4.55
N LEU A 472 7.45 -38.78 -5.43
CA LEU A 472 7.68 -40.12 -5.97
C LEU A 472 8.86 -40.13 -6.95
N ALA A 473 9.40 -41.33 -7.19
CA ALA A 473 10.44 -41.49 -8.22
C ALA A 473 9.87 -41.13 -9.59
N ASP A 474 10.76 -40.78 -10.52
CA ASP A 474 10.44 -40.54 -11.93
C ASP A 474 9.46 -39.36 -12.12
N THR A 475 9.34 -38.45 -11.14
CA THR A 475 8.48 -37.25 -11.20
C THR A 475 9.17 -36.10 -11.93
N PHE A 476 10.46 -35.92 -11.63
CA PHE A 476 11.34 -34.90 -12.18
C PHE A 476 12.61 -35.56 -12.72
N MET A 477 13.28 -34.88 -13.63
CA MET A 477 14.64 -35.17 -14.03
C MET A 477 15.44 -33.87 -14.09
N ASP A 478 16.76 -33.97 -14.06
CA ASP A 478 17.61 -32.83 -14.38
C ASP A 478 17.63 -32.59 -15.91
N LEU A 479 18.37 -31.57 -16.34
CA LEU A 479 18.55 -31.27 -17.76
C LEU A 479 19.54 -32.23 -18.47
N TRP A 480 20.05 -33.25 -17.78
CA TRP A 480 20.90 -34.33 -18.29
C TRP A 480 20.17 -35.69 -18.36
N ASP A 481 18.85 -35.70 -18.15
CA ASP A 481 17.96 -36.88 -18.13
C ASP A 481 18.19 -37.83 -16.93
N ASN A 482 18.79 -37.37 -15.84
CA ASN A 482 18.88 -38.13 -14.60
C ASN A 482 17.55 -37.98 -13.83
N GLU A 483 16.73 -39.03 -13.83
CA GLU A 483 15.43 -39.07 -13.12
C GLU A 483 15.62 -39.10 -11.59
N ASN A 484 14.75 -38.39 -10.88
CA ASN A 484 14.76 -38.33 -9.43
C ASN A 484 14.40 -39.68 -8.80
N ASN A 485 15.08 -40.03 -7.70
CA ASN A 485 14.61 -41.10 -6.82
C ASN A 485 13.42 -40.63 -5.97
N ARG A 486 12.73 -41.53 -5.27
CA ARG A 486 11.72 -41.12 -4.27
C ARG A 486 12.38 -40.29 -3.16
N GLN A 487 11.81 -39.13 -2.87
CA GLN A 487 12.31 -38.18 -1.88
C GLN A 487 11.30 -37.90 -0.79
N THR A 488 11.78 -37.39 0.33
CA THR A 488 10.94 -36.95 1.44
C THR A 488 11.61 -35.76 2.09
N MET A 489 10.89 -34.65 2.18
CA MET A 489 11.31 -33.45 2.89
C MET A 489 10.44 -33.27 4.13
N LEU A 490 11.06 -32.99 5.27
CA LEU A 490 10.36 -32.53 6.46
C LEU A 490 10.23 -31.02 6.35
N VAL A 491 9.02 -30.55 6.09
CA VAL A 491 8.65 -29.14 6.04
C VAL A 491 8.09 -28.77 7.40
N LYS A 492 8.65 -27.74 8.01
CA LYS A 492 8.09 -27.11 9.20
C LYS A 492 7.19 -25.97 8.73
N VAL A 493 5.90 -26.13 8.92
CA VAL A 493 4.87 -25.13 8.64
C VAL A 493 4.67 -24.32 9.92
N ALA A 494 4.99 -23.04 9.89
CA ALA A 494 4.66 -22.12 10.97
C ALA A 494 3.14 -21.93 11.04
N ALA A 495 2.62 -21.61 12.23
CA ALA A 495 1.32 -20.98 12.29
C ALA A 495 1.50 -19.59 11.70
N ASP A 496 0.61 -19.22 10.79
CA ASP A 496 0.57 -17.88 10.24
C ASP A 496 -0.03 -16.96 11.31
N GLU A 497 0.81 -16.12 11.90
CA GLU A 497 0.44 -15.12 12.92
C GLU A 497 0.62 -13.68 12.40
N VAL A 498 0.98 -13.53 11.13
CA VAL A 498 1.14 -12.22 10.48
C VAL A 498 -0.25 -11.65 10.26
N LYS A 499 -0.43 -10.36 10.54
CA LYS A 499 -1.72 -9.71 10.33
C LYS A 499 -1.71 -9.02 8.97
N PRO A 500 -2.83 -9.01 8.24
CA PRO A 500 -2.94 -8.19 7.05
C PRO A 500 -2.75 -6.72 7.43
N THR A 501 -2.06 -5.99 6.57
CA THR A 501 -1.87 -4.54 6.69
C THR A 501 -2.44 -3.85 5.47
N LEU A 502 -2.99 -2.64 5.63
CA LEU A 502 -3.48 -1.85 4.50
C LEU A 502 -2.29 -1.13 3.86
N LEU A 503 -1.86 -1.61 2.70
CA LEU A 503 -0.77 -1.03 1.93
C LEU A 503 -1.18 0.33 1.36
N GLY A 504 -2.38 0.42 0.78
CA GLY A 504 -2.79 1.63 0.07
C GLY A 504 -4.27 1.78 -0.25
N ILE A 505 -4.61 2.96 -0.76
CA ILE A 505 -5.94 3.32 -1.28
C ILE A 505 -5.77 4.00 -2.65
N SER A 506 -6.25 3.35 -3.71
CA SER A 506 -6.34 3.93 -5.05
C SER A 506 -7.73 4.50 -5.32
N VAL A 507 -7.81 5.65 -6.00
CA VAL A 507 -9.10 6.27 -6.39
C VAL A 507 -9.40 5.89 -7.84
N VAL A 508 -10.40 5.03 -8.02
CA VAL A 508 -10.81 4.50 -9.33
C VAL A 508 -11.80 5.44 -10.00
N ASP A 509 -12.75 5.97 -9.22
CA ASP A 509 -13.78 6.92 -9.64
C ASP A 509 -14.20 7.79 -8.44
N GLU A 510 -14.98 8.84 -8.66
CA GLU A 510 -15.55 9.67 -7.59
C GLU A 510 -16.39 8.86 -6.59
N LYS A 511 -16.91 7.70 -7.00
CA LYS A 511 -17.71 6.79 -6.18
C LYS A 511 -17.02 5.48 -5.83
N GLU A 512 -15.77 5.28 -6.23
CA GLU A 512 -15.11 3.97 -6.13
C GLU A 512 -13.65 4.14 -5.74
N ILE A 513 -13.25 3.47 -4.67
CA ILE A 513 -11.83 3.32 -4.28
C ILE A 513 -11.49 1.84 -4.22
N GLU A 514 -10.21 1.54 -4.39
CA GLU A 514 -9.65 0.22 -4.23
C GLU A 514 -8.64 0.21 -3.09
N LEU A 515 -8.76 -0.77 -2.21
CA LEU A 515 -7.88 -1.00 -1.07
C LEU A 515 -6.95 -2.16 -1.41
N MET A 516 -5.65 -2.01 -1.14
CA MET A 516 -4.67 -3.10 -1.28
C MET A 516 -4.14 -3.50 0.08
N PHE A 517 -4.12 -4.80 0.36
CA PHE A 517 -3.63 -5.39 1.59
C PHE A 517 -2.30 -6.11 1.37
N SER A 518 -1.52 -6.33 2.44
CA SER A 518 -0.22 -7.01 2.37
C SER A 518 -0.31 -8.52 2.09
N GLU A 519 -1.51 -9.08 2.11
CA GLU A 519 -1.78 -10.50 1.89
C GLU A 519 -3.26 -10.73 1.53
N PRO A 520 -3.61 -11.91 0.98
CA PRO A 520 -4.99 -12.26 0.71
C PRO A 520 -5.88 -12.20 1.95
N VAL A 521 -6.94 -11.39 1.86
CA VAL A 521 -7.92 -11.22 2.94
C VAL A 521 -9.05 -12.26 2.85
N ASP A 522 -9.71 -12.56 3.97
CA ASP A 522 -10.88 -13.41 4.02
C ASP A 522 -12.10 -12.69 3.42
N GLU A 523 -12.79 -13.34 2.48
CA GLU A 523 -13.96 -12.79 1.78
C GLU A 523 -15.06 -12.32 2.74
N SER A 524 -15.34 -13.06 3.81
CA SER A 524 -16.46 -12.74 4.69
C SER A 524 -16.22 -11.51 5.56
N THR A 525 -14.97 -11.30 5.99
CA THR A 525 -14.59 -10.11 6.77
C THR A 525 -14.27 -8.92 5.87
N ALA A 526 -13.68 -9.15 4.70
CA ALA A 526 -13.35 -8.12 3.72
C ALA A 526 -14.60 -7.49 3.08
N GLU A 527 -15.66 -8.26 2.86
CA GLU A 527 -16.92 -7.76 2.27
C GLU A 527 -17.94 -7.25 3.31
N ASP A 528 -17.60 -7.30 4.61
CA ASP A 528 -18.44 -6.72 5.66
C ASP A 528 -18.24 -5.20 5.74
N ILE A 529 -19.22 -4.42 5.27
CA ILE A 529 -19.15 -2.96 5.25
C ILE A 529 -18.95 -2.34 6.64
N ASP A 530 -19.34 -3.03 7.72
CA ASP A 530 -19.17 -2.55 9.10
C ASP A 530 -17.68 -2.46 9.52
N ASN A 531 -16.77 -3.10 8.76
CA ASN A 531 -15.32 -3.06 8.96
C ASN A 531 -14.65 -1.81 8.39
N TYR A 532 -15.42 -0.94 7.72
CA TYR A 532 -14.95 0.27 7.08
C TYR A 532 -15.71 1.49 7.59
N VAL A 533 -14.99 2.55 7.95
CA VAL A 533 -15.61 3.83 8.38
C VAL A 533 -15.02 4.98 7.60
N LEU A 534 -15.85 5.60 6.76
CA LEU A 534 -15.49 6.83 6.06
C LEU A 534 -15.60 8.05 6.99
N GLN A 535 -14.58 8.89 6.96
CA GLN A 535 -14.53 10.15 7.69
C GLN A 535 -14.18 11.32 6.78
N SER A 536 -14.67 12.51 7.11
CA SER A 536 -14.17 13.75 6.53
C SER A 536 -12.70 13.99 6.92
N SER A 537 -12.01 14.89 6.20
CA SER A 537 -10.64 15.32 6.55
C SER A 537 -10.44 15.75 8.02
N THR A 538 -11.50 16.23 8.69
CA THR A 538 -11.46 16.63 10.12
C THR A 538 -11.69 15.47 11.09
N GLY A 539 -11.95 14.26 10.60
CA GLY A 539 -12.23 13.05 11.40
C GLY A 539 -13.69 12.90 11.84
N THR A 540 -14.63 13.56 11.17
CA THR A 540 -16.07 13.37 11.42
C THR A 540 -16.55 12.18 10.60
N VAL A 541 -17.20 11.21 11.24
CA VAL A 541 -17.78 10.03 10.56
C VAL A 541 -18.87 10.48 9.61
N LEU A 542 -18.86 9.93 8.40
CA LEU A 542 -19.89 10.10 7.39
C LEU A 542 -20.71 8.81 7.34
N ASP A 543 -21.79 8.78 8.12
CA ASP A 543 -22.66 7.61 8.24
C ASP A 543 -23.36 7.31 6.90
N ASP A 544 -23.62 6.02 6.63
CA ASP A 544 -24.36 5.51 5.47
C ASP A 544 -23.78 5.92 4.09
N MET A 545 -22.47 6.16 3.99
CA MET A 545 -21.82 6.51 2.71
C MET A 545 -21.27 5.34 1.92
N ILE A 546 -20.97 4.21 2.57
CA ILE A 546 -20.43 3.01 1.92
C ILE A 546 -21.61 2.13 1.48
N ASP A 547 -21.76 1.95 0.16
CA ASP A 547 -22.79 1.10 -0.45
C ASP A 547 -22.36 -0.38 -0.41
N SER A 548 -21.11 -0.66 -0.78
CA SER A 548 -20.60 -2.03 -0.82
C SER A 548 -19.08 -2.09 -0.66
N ALA A 549 -18.62 -3.22 -0.14
CA ALA A 549 -17.23 -3.66 -0.14
C ALA A 549 -17.19 -5.01 -0.88
N VAL A 550 -16.35 -5.13 -1.90
CA VAL A 550 -16.24 -6.35 -2.72
C VAL A 550 -14.78 -6.74 -2.79
N ARG A 551 -14.47 -7.97 -2.39
CA ARG A 551 -13.11 -8.49 -2.46
C ARG A 551 -12.77 -8.91 -3.88
N GLY A 552 -11.53 -8.68 -4.32
CA GLY A 552 -11.03 -9.20 -5.58
C GLY A 552 -11.03 -10.75 -5.65
N THR A 553 -10.89 -11.28 -6.87
CA THR A 553 -10.96 -12.73 -7.14
C THR A 553 -9.85 -13.15 -8.08
N GLY A 554 -9.49 -14.44 -8.08
CA GLY A 554 -8.39 -14.92 -8.91
C GLY A 554 -7.06 -14.63 -8.24
N ASP A 555 -6.26 -13.76 -8.85
CA ASP A 555 -4.96 -13.35 -8.30
C ASP A 555 -5.10 -12.13 -7.38
N ASP A 556 -6.12 -11.27 -7.57
CA ASP A 556 -6.35 -10.01 -6.83
C ASP A 556 -7.01 -10.21 -5.44
N THR A 557 -6.71 -11.31 -4.77
CA THR A 557 -7.40 -11.74 -3.53
C THR A 557 -7.07 -10.94 -2.27
N ASP A 558 -6.11 -10.05 -2.39
CA ASP A 558 -5.57 -9.08 -1.45
C ASP A 558 -6.14 -7.66 -1.69
N THR A 559 -7.09 -7.50 -2.61
CA THR A 559 -7.74 -6.22 -2.90
C THR A 559 -9.20 -6.19 -2.44
N VAL A 560 -9.68 -4.99 -2.09
CA VAL A 560 -11.10 -4.73 -1.81
C VAL A 560 -11.54 -3.43 -2.48
N THR A 561 -12.54 -3.51 -3.35
CA THR A 561 -13.18 -2.34 -3.94
C THR A 561 -14.31 -1.84 -3.03
N ILE A 562 -14.23 -0.58 -2.61
CA ILE A 562 -15.30 0.10 -1.85
C ILE A 562 -16.07 1.02 -2.79
N ARG A 563 -17.39 0.86 -2.83
CA ARG A 563 -18.31 1.77 -3.52
C ARG A 563 -19.05 2.66 -2.56
N PHE A 564 -19.21 3.92 -2.95
CA PHE A 564 -19.93 4.93 -2.18
C PHE A 564 -21.30 5.23 -2.78
N GLU A 565 -22.27 5.55 -1.92
CA GLU A 565 -23.62 5.97 -2.31
C GLU A 565 -23.59 7.28 -3.14
N GLU A 566 -22.70 8.20 -2.77
CA GLU A 566 -22.54 9.52 -3.38
C GLU A 566 -21.11 9.74 -3.87
N SER A 567 -20.96 10.62 -4.88
CA SER A 567 -19.63 11.04 -5.36
C SER A 567 -18.89 11.79 -4.24
N LEU A 568 -17.65 11.39 -4.01
CA LEU A 568 -16.74 12.03 -3.08
C LEU A 568 -15.95 13.13 -3.81
N LEU A 569 -15.78 14.28 -3.15
CA LEU A 569 -14.95 15.38 -3.66
C LEU A 569 -14.19 16.03 -2.51
N GLY A 570 -12.86 15.99 -2.59
CA GLY A 570 -11.94 16.52 -1.58
C GLY A 570 -11.24 15.43 -0.77
N SER A 571 -10.76 15.77 0.42
CA SER A 571 -9.94 14.87 1.25
C SER A 571 -10.76 14.17 2.33
N TYR A 572 -10.51 12.86 2.46
CA TYR A 572 -11.21 11.95 3.36
C TYR A 572 -10.22 11.07 4.12
N LYS A 573 -10.74 10.33 5.10
CA LYS A 573 -10.01 9.27 5.78
C LYS A 573 -10.86 8.01 5.82
N LEU A 574 -10.25 6.87 5.54
CA LEU A 574 -10.87 5.56 5.73
C LEU A 574 -10.25 4.89 6.96
N VAL A 575 -11.10 4.44 7.87
CA VAL A 575 -10.71 3.56 8.97
C VAL A 575 -11.04 2.13 8.56
N VAL A 576 -10.07 1.23 8.73
CA VAL A 576 -10.24 -0.21 8.46
C VAL A 576 -9.94 -0.98 9.74
N GLU A 577 -10.85 -1.87 10.15
CA GLU A 577 -10.73 -2.75 11.32
C GLU A 577 -11.49 -4.07 11.12
N ASN A 578 -11.15 -5.12 11.87
CA ASN A 578 -11.73 -6.46 11.80
C ASN A 578 -11.71 -7.20 10.43
N VAL A 579 -10.93 -6.72 9.45
CA VAL A 579 -10.60 -7.51 8.26
C VAL A 579 -9.56 -8.58 8.65
N GLU A 580 -9.85 -9.84 8.37
CA GLU A 580 -8.97 -10.99 8.66
C GLU A 580 -8.30 -11.48 7.38
N ASP A 581 -7.13 -12.11 7.51
CA ASP A 581 -6.54 -12.92 6.44
C ASP A 581 -7.19 -14.32 6.33
N LEU A 582 -6.70 -15.16 5.43
CA LEU A 582 -7.17 -16.55 5.28
C LEU A 582 -6.82 -17.49 6.45
N SER A 583 -5.97 -17.04 7.37
CA SER A 583 -5.48 -17.73 8.56
C SER A 583 -6.23 -17.30 9.83
N GLY A 584 -7.05 -16.23 9.76
CA GLY A 584 -7.84 -15.66 10.84
C GLY A 584 -7.10 -14.60 11.66
N ASN A 585 -5.99 -14.03 11.15
CA ASN A 585 -5.34 -12.91 11.82
C ASN A 585 -6.00 -11.59 11.43
N GLU A 586 -6.41 -10.83 12.45
CA GLU A 586 -7.14 -9.58 12.28
C GLU A 586 -6.20 -8.37 12.09
N ILE A 587 -6.46 -7.54 11.07
CA ILE A 587 -5.75 -6.27 10.83
C ILE A 587 -5.71 -5.40 12.09
N SER A 588 -4.57 -4.76 12.35
CA SER A 588 -4.51 -3.71 13.36
C SER A 588 -5.24 -2.47 12.85
N LYS A 589 -6.22 -1.95 13.63
CA LYS A 589 -7.01 -0.77 13.26
C LYS A 589 -6.14 0.34 12.66
N VAL A 590 -6.37 0.63 11.39
CA VAL A 590 -5.60 1.60 10.59
C VAL A 590 -6.50 2.73 10.12
N THR A 591 -5.94 3.92 9.93
CA THR A 591 -6.65 5.06 9.36
C THR A 591 -5.78 5.69 8.28
N ARG A 592 -6.19 5.54 7.01
CA ARG A 592 -5.48 6.10 5.85
C ARG A 592 -6.24 7.29 5.30
N SER A 593 -5.51 8.32 4.86
CA SER A 593 -6.09 9.51 4.24
C SER A 593 -5.99 9.38 2.73
N PHE A 594 -7.02 9.81 2.01
CA PHE A 594 -7.03 9.84 0.55
C PHE A 594 -7.74 11.09 0.06
N THR A 595 -7.56 11.45 -1.22
CA THR A 595 -8.22 12.62 -1.81
C THR A 595 -8.85 12.24 -3.14
N VAL A 596 -10.12 12.59 -3.29
CA VAL A 596 -10.89 12.38 -4.52
C VAL A 596 -10.99 13.72 -5.23
N THR A 597 -10.51 13.79 -6.46
CA THR A 597 -10.68 14.96 -7.33
C THR A 597 -11.90 14.78 -8.23
N ASP A 598 -12.39 15.88 -8.78
CA ASP A 598 -13.43 15.84 -9.81
C ASP A 598 -12.88 15.16 -11.06
N MET A 599 -13.53 14.08 -11.47
CA MET A 599 -13.21 13.23 -12.63
C MET A 599 -14.30 13.33 -13.71
N THR A 600 -15.32 14.16 -13.50
CA THR A 600 -16.47 14.30 -14.38
C THR A 600 -16.18 15.25 -15.53
N ASP A 601 -16.33 14.79 -16.78
CA ASP A 601 -16.15 15.64 -17.95
C ASP A 601 -17.26 16.71 -18.06
N PRO A 602 -16.92 17.98 -18.41
CA PRO A 602 -17.92 19.00 -18.65
C PRO A 602 -18.79 18.69 -19.88
N VAL A 603 -20.11 18.85 -19.74
CA VAL A 603 -21.08 18.40 -20.74
C VAL A 603 -21.68 19.56 -21.55
N ALA A 604 -21.47 19.53 -22.87
CA ALA A 604 -21.89 20.60 -23.78
C ALA A 604 -23.41 20.89 -23.83
N THR A 605 -24.26 19.95 -23.40
CA THR A 605 -25.72 20.16 -23.35
C THR A 605 -26.15 21.09 -22.24
N ASP A 606 -25.32 21.25 -21.21
CA ASP A 606 -25.60 22.11 -20.07
C ASP A 606 -25.16 23.55 -20.36
N PHE A 607 -24.43 23.74 -21.47
CA PHE A 607 -23.97 25.05 -21.88
C PHE A 607 -25.11 25.84 -22.53
N SER A 608 -25.17 27.13 -22.24
CA SER A 608 -26.14 28.04 -22.85
C SER A 608 -25.52 29.37 -23.21
N ALA A 609 -26.05 30.04 -24.24
CA ALA A 609 -25.60 31.35 -24.66
C ALA A 609 -26.79 32.30 -24.86
N LYS A 610 -26.71 33.51 -24.29
CA LYS A 610 -27.71 34.58 -24.45
C LYS A 610 -27.07 35.90 -24.90
N LEU A 611 -27.74 36.61 -25.80
CA LEU A 611 -27.38 37.94 -26.30
C LEU A 611 -28.15 39.02 -25.52
N TYR A 612 -27.40 39.98 -24.97
CA TYR A 612 -27.90 41.10 -24.21
C TYR A 612 -27.51 42.44 -24.85
N ASN A 613 -28.38 43.44 -24.70
CA ASN A 613 -28.20 44.81 -25.20
C ASN A 613 -27.82 44.91 -26.70
N PRO A 614 -28.54 44.25 -27.63
CA PRO A 614 -28.22 44.25 -29.07
C PRO A 614 -28.22 45.66 -29.70
N ASP A 615 -28.97 46.60 -29.11
CA ASP A 615 -29.06 47.99 -29.58
C ASP A 615 -28.01 48.94 -28.99
N ALA A 616 -27.20 48.48 -28.03
CA ALA A 616 -26.17 49.31 -27.41
C ALA A 616 -24.88 49.38 -28.25
N ASP A 617 -24.05 50.39 -28.01
CA ASP A 617 -22.72 50.50 -28.65
C ASP A 617 -21.81 49.29 -28.34
N VAL A 618 -22.07 48.62 -27.20
CA VAL A 618 -21.42 47.38 -26.78
C VAL A 618 -22.51 46.35 -26.45
N GLN A 619 -22.50 45.25 -27.19
CA GLN A 619 -23.39 44.11 -27.04
C GLN A 619 -22.71 43.07 -26.15
N ILE A 620 -23.47 42.20 -25.50
CA ILE A 620 -22.94 41.23 -24.54
C ILE A 620 -23.47 39.83 -24.87
N ILE A 621 -22.60 38.86 -25.07
CA ILE A 621 -22.96 37.44 -25.05
C ILE A 621 -22.55 36.87 -23.69
N VAL A 622 -23.49 36.25 -22.99
CA VAL A 622 -23.17 35.47 -21.78
C VAL A 622 -23.23 34.00 -22.13
N VAL A 623 -22.14 33.29 -21.90
CA VAL A 623 -22.06 31.83 -22.04
C VAL A 623 -22.00 31.23 -20.66
N ARG A 624 -22.95 30.36 -20.31
CA ARG A 624 -22.97 29.61 -19.05
C ARG A 624 -22.63 28.16 -19.31
N PHE A 625 -21.87 27.54 -18.43
CA PHE A 625 -21.37 26.18 -18.59
C PHE A 625 -22.01 25.15 -17.64
N GLY A 626 -22.81 25.60 -16.66
CA GLY A 626 -23.40 24.73 -15.64
C GLY A 626 -22.45 24.49 -14.45
N GLU A 627 -21.15 24.40 -14.71
CA GLU A 627 -20.10 24.12 -13.74
C GLU A 627 -18.92 25.11 -13.83
N ALA A 628 -18.01 25.06 -12.86
CA ALA A 628 -16.87 25.96 -12.83
C ALA A 628 -15.79 25.51 -13.83
N MET A 629 -15.39 26.42 -14.73
CA MET A 629 -14.49 26.09 -15.83
C MET A 629 -13.04 26.50 -15.59
N ALA A 630 -12.12 25.88 -16.34
CA ALA A 630 -10.70 26.27 -16.37
C ALA A 630 -10.56 27.76 -16.74
N THR A 631 -9.75 28.47 -15.95
CA THR A 631 -9.42 29.89 -16.16
C THR A 631 -7.99 30.12 -16.63
N SER A 632 -7.22 29.05 -16.81
CA SER A 632 -5.85 29.10 -17.33
C SER A 632 -5.52 27.82 -18.09
N GLY A 633 -4.43 27.84 -18.87
CA GLY A 633 -4.04 26.73 -19.71
C GLY A 633 -4.74 26.70 -21.07
N LYS A 634 -4.39 25.71 -21.88
CA LYS A 634 -4.80 25.61 -23.30
C LYS A 634 -6.30 25.48 -23.49
N TYR A 635 -7.04 24.99 -22.49
CA TYR A 635 -8.47 24.70 -22.59
C TYR A 635 -9.34 25.62 -21.72
N ALA A 636 -8.78 26.75 -21.27
CA ALA A 636 -9.51 27.74 -20.51
C ALA A 636 -10.63 28.41 -21.33
N VAL A 637 -11.73 28.76 -20.66
CA VAL A 637 -12.87 29.43 -21.28
C VAL A 637 -12.71 30.96 -21.35
N ASN A 638 -11.75 31.55 -20.63
CA ASN A 638 -11.50 32.99 -20.67
C ASN A 638 -10.58 33.44 -21.83
N ASP A 639 -10.56 32.69 -22.93
CA ASP A 639 -9.80 32.99 -24.13
C ASP A 639 -10.73 33.19 -25.33
N LEU A 640 -10.70 34.37 -25.94
CA LEU A 640 -11.53 34.70 -27.11
C LEU A 640 -11.23 33.83 -28.33
N GLU A 641 -10.03 33.24 -28.44
CA GLU A 641 -9.70 32.29 -29.52
C GLU A 641 -10.54 31.00 -29.46
N LYS A 642 -11.21 30.73 -28.33
CA LYS A 642 -12.13 29.61 -28.18
C LYS A 642 -13.45 29.81 -28.90
N TYR A 643 -13.86 31.05 -29.14
CA TYR A 643 -15.20 31.39 -29.56
C TYR A 643 -15.24 31.82 -31.01
N VAL A 644 -16.04 31.12 -31.80
CA VAL A 644 -16.28 31.41 -33.21
C VAL A 644 -17.77 31.68 -33.41
N LEU A 645 -18.09 32.88 -33.88
CA LEU A 645 -19.44 33.22 -34.29
C LEU A 645 -19.59 33.03 -35.80
N ALA A 646 -20.84 32.87 -36.26
CA ALA A 646 -21.27 32.78 -37.66
C ALA A 646 -20.26 33.27 -38.74
N ASP A 647 -20.10 32.49 -39.81
CA ASP A 647 -19.12 32.68 -40.90
C ASP A 647 -17.64 32.42 -40.53
N ASN A 648 -17.39 31.60 -39.50
CA ASN A 648 -16.04 31.20 -39.03
C ASN A 648 -15.18 32.39 -38.56
N LYS A 649 -15.80 33.42 -37.97
CA LYS A 649 -15.07 34.58 -37.44
C LYS A 649 -14.76 34.35 -35.97
N PHE A 650 -13.48 34.26 -35.63
CA PHE A 650 -13.05 34.20 -34.24
C PHE A 650 -13.40 35.52 -33.54
N LEU A 651 -13.92 35.44 -32.31
CA LEU A 651 -14.21 36.64 -31.54
C LEU A 651 -12.93 37.38 -31.14
N SER A 652 -11.77 36.71 -31.12
CA SER A 652 -10.45 37.32 -30.94
C SER A 652 -10.03 38.23 -32.09
N ASP A 653 -10.59 38.06 -33.30
CA ASP A 653 -10.32 38.91 -34.47
C ASP A 653 -11.13 40.23 -34.45
N LEU A 654 -12.03 40.42 -33.47
CA LEU A 654 -12.86 41.60 -33.35
C LEU A 654 -12.16 42.71 -32.55
N ASP A 655 -12.08 43.90 -33.15
CA ASP A 655 -11.52 45.08 -32.48
C ASP A 655 -12.27 45.38 -31.18
N ASN A 656 -11.52 45.42 -30.07
CA ASN A 656 -11.99 45.72 -28.71
C ASN A 656 -13.06 44.76 -28.15
N ALA A 657 -13.16 43.53 -28.66
CA ALA A 657 -13.91 42.49 -27.95
C ALA A 657 -13.16 42.05 -26.67
N THR A 658 -13.90 41.71 -25.61
CA THR A 658 -13.32 41.24 -24.34
C THR A 658 -14.12 40.07 -23.78
N VAL A 659 -13.44 39.16 -23.08
CA VAL A 659 -14.07 38.07 -22.31
C VAL A 659 -13.67 38.21 -20.83
N ALA A 660 -14.62 37.96 -19.92
CA ALA A 660 -14.36 37.95 -18.49
C ALA A 660 -15.12 36.81 -17.80
N MET A 661 -14.48 36.16 -16.83
CA MET A 661 -15.16 35.16 -15.98
C MET A 661 -16.17 35.86 -15.06
N ILE A 662 -17.34 35.27 -14.92
CA ILE A 662 -18.40 35.67 -14.00
C ILE A 662 -18.98 34.44 -13.29
N GLU A 663 -19.92 34.65 -12.37
CA GLU A 663 -20.68 33.56 -11.72
C GLU A 663 -19.77 32.47 -11.10
N SER A 664 -18.73 32.87 -10.37
CA SER A 664 -17.76 31.95 -9.74
C SER A 664 -17.12 30.97 -10.73
N ASN A 665 -16.73 31.48 -11.89
CA ASN A 665 -16.14 30.74 -13.02
C ASN A 665 -17.10 29.81 -13.77
N LYS A 666 -18.41 29.86 -13.49
CA LYS A 666 -19.42 29.07 -14.20
C LYS A 666 -19.89 29.66 -15.52
N ALA A 667 -19.48 30.89 -15.81
CA ALA A 667 -19.88 31.59 -17.02
C ALA A 667 -18.82 32.60 -17.49
N VAL A 668 -18.90 32.98 -18.75
CA VAL A 668 -18.15 34.09 -19.33
C VAL A 668 -19.08 35.17 -19.86
N GLU A 669 -18.68 36.42 -19.65
CA GLU A 669 -19.27 37.61 -20.26
C GLU A 669 -18.37 38.06 -21.42
N ILE A 670 -18.89 37.98 -22.64
CA ILE A 670 -18.20 38.39 -23.87
C ILE A 670 -18.80 39.71 -24.35
N LYS A 671 -18.02 40.79 -24.31
CA LYS A 671 -18.43 42.12 -24.79
C LYS A 671 -17.97 42.33 -26.22
N ILE A 672 -18.90 42.70 -27.10
CA ILE A 672 -18.68 42.88 -28.53
C ILE A 672 -19.13 44.29 -28.94
N PRO A 673 -18.22 45.18 -29.35
CA PRO A 673 -18.59 46.47 -29.91
C PRO A 673 -19.46 46.30 -31.16
N LYS A 674 -20.60 46.99 -31.22
CA LYS A 674 -21.55 46.92 -32.34
C LYS A 674 -20.92 47.32 -33.68
N ALA A 675 -19.94 48.24 -33.65
CA ALA A 675 -19.18 48.63 -34.82
C ALA A 675 -18.27 47.50 -35.40
N SER A 676 -17.87 46.53 -34.57
CA SER A 676 -17.02 45.40 -34.96
C SER A 676 -17.85 44.23 -35.51
N LEU A 677 -19.04 44.01 -34.93
CA LEU A 677 -20.02 43.01 -35.36
C LEU A 677 -21.40 43.40 -34.80
N ASP A 678 -22.41 43.57 -35.66
CA ASP A 678 -23.78 43.93 -35.26
C ASP A 678 -24.63 42.65 -35.09
N LEU A 679 -25.00 42.33 -33.86
CA LEU A 679 -25.85 41.21 -33.47
C LEU A 679 -27.26 41.75 -33.18
N GLU A 680 -28.12 41.57 -34.17
CA GLU A 680 -29.53 41.94 -34.10
C GLU A 680 -30.37 40.93 -33.29
N ASP A 681 -31.32 41.46 -32.53
CA ASP A 681 -32.39 40.72 -31.85
C ASP A 681 -33.27 39.92 -32.84
N GLY A 682 -33.75 38.75 -32.43
CA GLY A 682 -34.61 37.89 -33.26
C GLY A 682 -33.85 37.06 -34.31
N LYS A 683 -32.51 37.09 -34.30
CA LYS A 683 -31.67 36.26 -35.18
C LYS A 683 -30.97 35.16 -34.39
N ASN A 684 -31.03 33.94 -34.90
CA ASN A 684 -30.30 32.81 -34.32
C ASN A 684 -28.83 32.84 -34.78
N TYR A 685 -27.91 33.17 -33.87
CA TYR A 685 -26.48 33.04 -34.12
C TYR A 685 -25.98 31.69 -33.62
N LYS A 686 -25.15 31.02 -34.43
CA LYS A 686 -24.40 29.84 -34.01
C LYS A 686 -23.10 30.30 -33.36
N LEU A 687 -22.86 29.86 -32.14
CA LEU A 687 -21.61 30.03 -31.42
C LEU A 687 -20.92 28.67 -31.31
N GLU A 688 -19.75 28.55 -31.92
CA GLU A 688 -18.88 27.39 -31.74
C GLU A 688 -17.83 27.71 -30.69
N ILE A 689 -17.66 26.80 -29.74
CA ILE A 689 -16.67 26.89 -28.68
C ILE A 689 -15.71 25.72 -28.88
N GLY A 690 -14.40 25.96 -28.94
CA GLY A 690 -13.42 24.86 -29.00
C GLY A 690 -13.49 23.92 -27.79
N ARG A 691 -12.66 22.88 -27.76
CA ARG A 691 -12.52 22.03 -26.57
C ARG A 691 -12.16 22.89 -25.35
N VAL A 692 -12.89 22.69 -24.26
CA VAL A 692 -12.74 23.41 -22.99
C VAL A 692 -12.59 22.41 -21.85
N ALA A 693 -12.00 22.87 -20.76
CA ALA A 693 -11.84 22.10 -19.54
C ALA A 693 -12.64 22.71 -18.39
N ASP A 694 -13.07 21.87 -17.47
CA ASP A 694 -13.57 22.30 -16.17
C ASP A 694 -12.41 22.83 -15.29
N ALA A 695 -12.70 23.16 -14.02
CA ALA A 695 -11.68 23.63 -13.09
C ALA A 695 -10.69 22.54 -12.64
N ALA A 696 -11.05 21.26 -12.73
CA ALA A 696 -10.25 20.11 -12.32
C ALA A 696 -9.32 19.58 -13.44
N GLY A 697 -9.59 19.96 -14.68
CA GLY A 697 -8.83 19.57 -15.87
C GLY A 697 -9.50 18.52 -16.73
N ASN A 698 -10.74 18.11 -16.44
CA ASN A 698 -11.50 17.21 -17.33
C ASN A 698 -12.02 17.99 -18.53
N TYR A 699 -12.27 17.31 -19.65
CA TYR A 699 -12.44 17.98 -20.95
C TYR A 699 -13.71 17.58 -21.65
N THR A 700 -14.36 18.54 -22.30
CA THR A 700 -15.49 18.21 -23.19
C THR A 700 -15.09 17.14 -24.20
N VAL A 701 -15.90 16.08 -24.32
CA VAL A 701 -15.69 14.97 -25.27
C VAL A 701 -15.61 15.49 -26.71
N ALA A 702 -16.44 16.48 -27.05
CA ALA A 702 -16.43 17.11 -28.37
C ALA A 702 -15.25 18.10 -28.51
N MET A 703 -14.61 18.08 -29.68
CA MET A 703 -13.56 19.06 -30.03
C MET A 703 -14.12 20.46 -30.28
N VAL A 704 -15.40 20.55 -30.62
CA VAL A 704 -16.15 21.78 -30.84
C VAL A 704 -17.55 21.63 -30.26
N ASN A 705 -17.89 22.49 -29.31
CA ASN A 705 -19.18 22.58 -28.64
C ASN A 705 -20.02 23.65 -29.36
N VAL A 706 -21.24 23.30 -29.77
CA VAL A 706 -22.07 24.17 -30.63
C VAL A 706 -23.29 24.65 -29.86
N LEU A 707 -23.41 25.97 -29.69
CA LEU A 707 -24.52 26.63 -29.05
C LEU A 707 -25.30 27.51 -30.02
N THR A 708 -26.60 27.67 -29.75
CA THR A 708 -27.40 28.75 -30.35
C THR A 708 -27.45 29.90 -29.36
N VAL A 709 -27.02 31.08 -29.79
CA VAL A 709 -27.18 32.32 -29.00
C VAL A 709 -28.65 32.72 -29.06
N LYS A 710 -29.33 32.66 -27.92
CA LYS A 710 -30.72 33.08 -27.76
C LYS A 710 -30.79 34.57 -27.44
N ASP A 711 -31.88 35.22 -27.80
CA ASP A 711 -32.12 36.61 -27.41
C ASP A 711 -32.37 36.74 -25.90
N ALA A 712 -32.04 37.89 -25.33
CA ALA A 712 -32.50 38.28 -24.00
C ALA A 712 -34.04 38.38 -23.99
N GLY A 713 -34.67 37.76 -23.01
CA GLY A 713 -36.11 37.71 -22.80
C GLY A 713 -36.51 38.28 -21.45
N LEU A 714 -37.27 37.48 -20.70
CA LEU A 714 -37.72 37.78 -19.35
C LEU A 714 -37.03 36.85 -18.36
N VAL A 715 -36.91 37.28 -17.11
CA VAL A 715 -36.49 36.39 -16.02
C VAL A 715 -37.71 35.62 -15.54
N LEU A 716 -37.74 34.32 -15.86
CA LEU A 716 -38.81 33.40 -15.50
C LEU A 716 -38.72 33.02 -14.01
N VAL A 717 -39.87 32.63 -13.45
CA VAL A 717 -39.92 31.91 -12.17
C VAL A 717 -39.72 30.45 -12.50
N GLU A 718 -38.67 29.86 -11.94
CA GLU A 718 -38.38 28.44 -12.06
C GLU A 718 -39.36 27.64 -11.20
N GLU A 719 -39.53 28.06 -9.94
CA GLU A 719 -40.43 27.41 -8.99
C GLU A 719 -40.90 28.41 -7.94
N ALA A 720 -42.15 28.27 -7.49
CA ALA A 720 -42.68 28.95 -6.32
C ALA A 720 -43.34 27.91 -5.40
N LYS A 721 -42.84 27.80 -4.16
CA LYS A 721 -43.19 26.72 -3.24
C LYS A 721 -43.48 27.21 -1.83
N LEU A 722 -44.38 26.52 -1.13
CA LEU A 722 -44.54 26.65 0.31
C LEU A 722 -43.56 25.69 0.99
N VAL A 723 -42.65 26.20 1.81
CA VAL A 723 -41.64 25.37 2.51
C VAL A 723 -41.90 25.24 4.02
N SER A 724 -42.92 25.96 4.49
CA SER A 724 -43.43 25.90 5.87
C SER A 724 -44.74 26.68 5.93
N SER A 725 -45.56 26.44 6.96
CA SER A 725 -46.81 27.18 7.22
C SER A 725 -46.69 28.72 7.23
N THR A 726 -45.48 29.29 7.22
CA THR A 726 -45.25 30.74 7.17
C THR A 726 -44.22 31.19 6.14
N LYS A 727 -43.68 30.29 5.31
CA LYS A 727 -42.57 30.60 4.39
C LYS A 727 -42.87 30.13 2.99
N VAL A 728 -42.82 31.07 2.06
CA VAL A 728 -42.87 30.82 0.62
C VAL A 728 -41.48 31.08 0.05
N GLU A 729 -40.97 30.17 -0.77
CA GLU A 729 -39.72 30.31 -1.48
C GLU A 729 -39.98 30.36 -2.99
N VAL A 730 -39.35 31.32 -3.67
CA VAL A 730 -39.49 31.52 -5.12
C VAL A 730 -38.12 31.59 -5.76
N THR A 731 -37.82 30.65 -6.63
CA THR A 731 -36.58 30.58 -7.40
C THR A 731 -36.80 31.18 -8.79
N PHE A 732 -35.89 32.05 -9.22
CA PHE A 732 -35.90 32.66 -10.55
C PHE A 732 -34.82 32.03 -11.41
N GLU A 733 -35.05 31.88 -12.72
CA GLU A 733 -34.09 31.28 -13.66
C GLU A 733 -32.84 32.15 -13.95
N ASP A 734 -32.69 33.29 -13.29
CA ASP A 734 -31.51 34.16 -13.41
C ASP A 734 -31.28 35.00 -12.15
N ARG A 735 -30.11 35.61 -12.06
CA ARG A 735 -29.72 36.47 -10.95
C ARG A 735 -30.32 37.86 -11.02
N LEU A 736 -31.26 38.17 -10.14
CA LEU A 736 -31.76 39.53 -9.94
C LEU A 736 -30.74 40.37 -9.15
N VAL A 737 -30.40 41.55 -9.66
CA VAL A 737 -29.54 42.53 -8.95
C VAL A 737 -30.32 43.72 -8.42
N ASN A 738 -31.55 43.91 -8.91
CA ASN A 738 -32.48 44.92 -8.43
C ASN A 738 -33.83 44.24 -8.15
N ILE A 739 -34.20 44.17 -6.88
CA ILE A 739 -35.42 43.50 -6.42
C ILE A 739 -36.37 44.57 -5.88
N ASN A 740 -37.57 44.67 -6.47
CA ASN A 740 -38.63 45.55 -6.01
C ASN A 740 -39.76 44.72 -5.40
N ASN A 741 -39.87 44.75 -4.07
CA ASN A 741 -40.87 43.95 -3.34
C ASN A 741 -42.33 44.24 -3.73
N ASN A 742 -42.62 45.37 -4.39
CA ASN A 742 -43.98 45.66 -4.85
C ASN A 742 -44.38 44.86 -6.09
N ASP A 743 -43.42 44.22 -6.76
CA ASP A 743 -43.70 43.32 -7.88
C ASP A 743 -44.36 42.02 -7.43
N PHE A 744 -44.12 41.61 -6.19
CA PHE A 744 -44.44 40.27 -5.72
C PHE A 744 -45.60 40.27 -4.74
N VAL A 745 -46.51 39.30 -4.90
CA VAL A 745 -47.66 39.09 -4.01
C VAL A 745 -47.80 37.60 -3.72
N VAL A 746 -48.02 37.28 -2.45
CA VAL A 746 -48.58 35.98 -2.04
C VAL A 746 -50.06 36.19 -1.73
N TYR A 747 -50.94 35.31 -2.19
CA TYR A 747 -52.38 35.45 -2.06
C TYR A 747 -53.05 34.11 -1.73
N SER A 748 -54.32 34.17 -1.29
CA SER A 748 -55.18 33.00 -1.11
C SER A 748 -56.38 33.12 -2.04
N ASP A 749 -56.52 32.20 -2.99
CA ASP A 749 -57.55 32.25 -4.03
C ASP A 749 -58.94 31.90 -3.47
N THR A 750 -59.63 32.90 -2.94
CA THR A 750 -60.92 32.70 -2.28
C THR A 750 -62.08 32.43 -3.23
N ASN A 751 -61.85 32.57 -4.53
CA ASN A 751 -62.89 32.42 -5.55
C ASN A 751 -62.61 31.31 -6.58
N ASP A 752 -61.57 30.51 -6.33
CA ASP A 752 -61.16 29.32 -7.07
C ASP A 752 -61.03 29.60 -8.59
N ASN A 753 -60.45 30.75 -8.94
CA ASN A 753 -60.25 31.19 -10.33
C ASN A 753 -58.80 31.07 -10.82
N ASN A 754 -57.91 30.61 -9.94
CA ASN A 754 -56.47 30.45 -10.07
C ASN A 754 -55.75 31.75 -10.46
N LYS A 755 -56.18 32.89 -9.91
CA LYS A 755 -55.60 34.21 -10.19
C LYS A 755 -55.61 35.12 -8.98
N TYR A 756 -54.63 36.00 -8.95
CA TYR A 756 -54.57 37.03 -7.92
C TYR A 756 -55.67 38.10 -8.07
N ASP A 757 -56.53 38.24 -7.05
CA ASP A 757 -57.38 39.41 -6.84
C ASP A 757 -56.89 40.32 -5.69
N THR A 758 -57.11 41.63 -5.79
CA THR A 758 -56.58 42.60 -4.80
C THR A 758 -57.08 42.34 -3.37
N ALA A 759 -58.27 41.73 -3.21
CA ALA A 759 -58.87 41.40 -1.92
C ALA A 759 -58.25 40.15 -1.26
N GLU A 760 -57.47 39.36 -2.00
CA GLU A 760 -56.96 38.04 -1.62
C GLU A 760 -55.50 38.06 -1.13
N LYS A 761 -54.90 39.25 -1.12
CA LYS A 761 -53.51 39.45 -0.74
C LYS A 761 -53.24 39.00 0.70
N LEU A 762 -52.30 38.09 0.87
CA LEU A 762 -51.74 37.75 2.17
C LEU A 762 -50.72 38.81 2.61
N THR A 763 -50.62 39.01 3.92
CA THR A 763 -49.66 39.96 4.49
C THR A 763 -48.28 39.30 4.61
N VAL A 764 -47.29 39.81 3.88
CA VAL A 764 -45.89 39.43 4.01
C VAL A 764 -45.19 40.39 4.99
N THR A 765 -44.53 39.84 6.00
CA THR A 765 -43.80 40.60 7.03
C THR A 765 -42.35 40.85 6.67
N ARG A 766 -41.74 39.94 5.91
CA ARG A 766 -40.33 40.01 5.51
C ARG A 766 -40.12 39.33 4.16
N VAL A 767 -39.24 39.92 3.35
CA VAL A 767 -38.69 39.30 2.14
C VAL A 767 -37.18 39.27 2.31
N SER A 768 -36.57 38.11 2.08
CA SER A 768 -35.11 37.94 2.01
C SER A 768 -34.72 37.32 0.67
N SER A 769 -33.49 37.57 0.23
CA SER A 769 -32.94 37.02 -1.01
C SER A 769 -31.64 36.27 -0.73
N THR A 770 -31.48 35.13 -1.37
CA THR A 770 -30.23 34.35 -1.44
C THR A 770 -29.89 34.07 -2.90
N VAL A 771 -28.72 33.48 -3.13
CA VAL A 771 -28.29 32.98 -4.45
C VAL A 771 -28.03 31.48 -4.28
N ASN A 772 -28.61 30.65 -5.15
CA ASN A 772 -28.41 29.20 -5.11
C ASN A 772 -27.06 28.79 -5.74
N SER A 773 -26.78 27.48 -5.80
CA SER A 773 -25.58 26.89 -6.40
C SER A 773 -25.37 27.26 -7.87
N ASP A 774 -26.45 27.56 -8.59
CA ASP A 774 -26.45 27.85 -10.02
C ASP A 774 -26.28 29.34 -10.31
N GLY A 775 -26.19 30.16 -9.26
CA GLY A 775 -26.08 31.62 -9.39
C GLY A 775 -27.43 32.35 -9.48
N ASN A 776 -28.54 31.63 -9.39
CA ASN A 776 -29.91 32.12 -9.53
C ASN A 776 -30.46 32.73 -8.23
N THR A 777 -31.40 33.68 -8.35
CA THR A 777 -31.99 34.33 -7.17
C THR A 777 -33.10 33.48 -6.55
N VAL A 778 -33.03 33.32 -5.23
CA VAL A 778 -34.09 32.70 -4.42
C VAL A 778 -34.65 33.75 -3.47
N LEU A 779 -35.96 34.03 -3.56
CA LEU A 779 -36.67 34.94 -2.65
C LEU A 779 -37.47 34.13 -1.62
N THR A 780 -37.27 34.43 -0.34
CA THR A 780 -38.07 33.86 0.74
C THR A 780 -39.01 34.92 1.32
N PHE A 781 -40.32 34.67 1.25
CA PHE A 781 -41.37 35.51 1.81
C PHE A 781 -41.85 34.91 3.15
N THR A 782 -41.81 35.70 4.21
CA THR A 782 -42.33 35.32 5.54
C THR A 782 -43.74 35.90 5.74
N LEU A 783 -44.74 35.04 5.85
CA LEU A 783 -46.14 35.41 6.03
C LEU A 783 -46.44 35.87 7.46
N ALA A 784 -47.39 36.80 7.62
CA ALA A 784 -47.83 37.30 8.94
C ALA A 784 -48.71 36.31 9.71
N SER A 785 -49.32 35.37 9.00
CA SER A 785 -50.23 34.37 9.56
C SER A 785 -49.91 33.02 8.93
N LYS A 786 -50.15 31.95 9.69
CA LYS A 786 -49.98 30.59 9.19
C LYS A 786 -50.98 30.31 8.07
N VAL A 787 -50.53 29.58 7.06
CA VAL A 787 -51.35 28.84 6.10
C VAL A 787 -51.28 27.34 6.43
N GLY A 788 -52.13 26.53 5.82
CA GLY A 788 -52.00 25.07 5.85
C GLY A 788 -50.67 24.65 5.22
N THR A 789 -50.13 23.53 5.69
CA THR A 789 -48.87 22.99 5.12
C THR A 789 -49.11 22.42 3.73
N ASP A 790 -50.33 21.95 3.44
CA ASP A 790 -50.87 21.53 2.13
C ASP A 790 -51.00 22.64 1.07
N ALA A 791 -50.26 23.74 1.20
CA ALA A 791 -50.37 24.96 0.37
C ALA A 791 -51.79 25.54 0.27
N LYS A 792 -52.67 25.31 1.26
CA LYS A 792 -54.04 25.85 1.30
C LYS A 792 -54.24 26.79 2.49
N SER A 793 -55.30 27.58 2.44
CA SER A 793 -55.68 28.45 3.54
C SER A 793 -56.32 27.65 4.68
N ILE A 794 -55.93 27.98 5.92
CA ILE A 794 -56.47 27.34 7.15
C ILE A 794 -58.00 27.48 7.22
N THR A 795 -58.55 28.54 6.62
CA THR A 795 -59.99 28.84 6.65
C THR A 795 -60.51 28.94 5.23
N GLY A 796 -61.39 28.01 4.84
CA GLY A 796 -62.01 28.00 3.50
C GLY A 796 -61.37 27.02 2.52
N ASN A 797 -60.17 26.50 2.82
CA ASN A 797 -59.47 25.49 2.01
C ASN A 797 -59.17 25.98 0.58
N HIS A 798 -58.75 27.24 0.50
CA HIS A 798 -58.43 27.94 -0.75
C HIS A 798 -56.93 27.84 -1.05
N ASP A 799 -56.55 27.64 -2.31
CA ASP A 799 -55.16 27.51 -2.70
C ASP A 799 -54.35 28.79 -2.42
N ILE A 800 -53.10 28.60 -2.01
CA ILE A 800 -52.15 29.70 -1.83
C ILE A 800 -51.34 29.85 -3.10
N GLY A 801 -51.26 31.07 -3.62
CA GLY A 801 -50.55 31.37 -4.86
C GLY A 801 -49.49 32.47 -4.71
N PHE A 802 -48.64 32.55 -5.72
CA PHE A 802 -47.66 33.61 -5.90
C PHE A 802 -47.88 34.30 -7.24
N ALA A 803 -47.86 35.63 -7.22
CA ALA A 803 -48.05 36.47 -8.40
C ALA A 803 -47.00 37.57 -8.54
N ILE A 804 -46.60 37.81 -9.78
CA ILE A 804 -45.79 38.96 -10.21
C ILE A 804 -46.70 39.97 -10.89
N ILE A 805 -47.06 41.02 -10.14
CA ILE A 805 -48.07 42.01 -10.54
C ILE A 805 -47.49 43.24 -11.25
N SER A 806 -46.17 43.43 -11.17
CA SER A 806 -45.42 44.43 -11.94
C SER A 806 -44.01 43.96 -12.25
N GLN A 807 -43.35 44.57 -13.24
CA GLN A 807 -42.08 44.12 -13.80
C GLN A 807 -40.97 45.16 -13.57
N ASN A 808 -40.70 45.52 -12.31
CA ASN A 808 -39.67 46.50 -11.95
C ASN A 808 -38.36 45.86 -11.49
N SER A 809 -38.40 44.60 -11.07
CA SER A 809 -37.26 43.79 -10.65
C SER A 809 -36.49 43.32 -11.88
N LYS A 810 -35.15 43.38 -11.79
CA LYS A 810 -34.26 43.21 -12.94
C LYS A 810 -33.00 42.42 -12.61
N ASN A 811 -32.52 41.67 -13.58
CA ASN A 811 -31.16 41.13 -13.57
C ASN A 811 -30.12 42.21 -13.94
N GLN A 812 -28.84 41.83 -13.94
CA GLN A 812 -27.72 42.74 -14.23
C GLN A 812 -27.72 43.29 -15.67
N TYR A 813 -28.48 42.66 -16.57
CA TYR A 813 -28.59 43.04 -17.97
C TYR A 813 -29.90 43.78 -18.29
N ASN A 814 -30.66 44.17 -17.26
CA ASN A 814 -31.95 44.87 -17.35
C ASN A 814 -33.13 44.03 -17.87
N GLU A 815 -33.01 42.71 -18.00
CA GLU A 815 -34.19 41.85 -18.18
C GLU A 815 -35.09 41.99 -16.97
N VAL A 816 -36.37 42.17 -17.20
CA VAL A 816 -37.37 42.24 -16.15
C VAL A 816 -37.96 40.85 -15.88
N VAL A 817 -38.44 40.65 -14.67
CA VAL A 817 -39.18 39.43 -14.32
C VAL A 817 -40.42 39.24 -15.22
N GLU A 818 -40.74 38.00 -15.60
CA GLU A 818 -41.96 37.67 -16.32
C GLU A 818 -43.20 37.81 -15.43
N LYS A 819 -44.36 38.07 -16.02
CA LYS A 819 -45.62 37.94 -15.29
C LYS A 819 -45.86 36.49 -14.93
N TYR A 820 -46.12 36.24 -13.66
CA TYR A 820 -46.37 34.93 -13.10
C TYR A 820 -47.61 35.02 -12.21
N ASP A 821 -48.45 34.00 -12.20
CA ASP A 821 -49.67 33.93 -11.39
C ASP A 821 -50.12 32.47 -11.30
N ASN A 822 -49.53 31.72 -10.36
CA ASN A 822 -49.80 30.30 -10.16
C ASN A 822 -49.89 29.97 -8.68
N GLU A 823 -50.53 28.83 -8.38
CA GLU A 823 -50.51 28.18 -7.08
C GLU A 823 -49.08 27.80 -6.68
N LEU A 824 -48.85 27.73 -5.37
CA LEU A 824 -47.60 27.25 -4.82
C LEU A 824 -47.52 25.73 -4.90
N VAL A 825 -46.34 25.21 -5.20
CA VAL A 825 -46.02 23.80 -4.98
C VAL A 825 -45.90 23.57 -3.47
N ASP A 826 -46.48 22.49 -2.98
CA ASP A 826 -46.33 22.09 -1.58
C ASP A 826 -45.01 21.33 -1.37
N LEU A 827 -44.12 21.93 -0.58
CA LEU A 827 -42.94 21.29 0.00
C LEU A 827 -42.84 21.53 1.52
N ALA A 828 -43.97 21.80 2.18
CA ALA A 828 -43.99 22.06 3.60
C ALA A 828 -44.28 20.77 4.35
N SER A 829 -43.31 20.27 5.12
CA SER A 829 -43.52 19.09 5.97
C SER A 829 -44.77 19.21 6.85
N PRO A 830 -45.49 18.09 7.08
CA PRO A 830 -46.59 18.04 8.03
C PRO A 830 -46.18 18.55 9.41
N GLU A 831 -46.99 19.45 9.98
CA GLU A 831 -46.80 19.98 11.33
C GLU A 831 -47.77 19.29 12.30
N VAL A 832 -47.31 19.02 13.54
CA VAL A 832 -48.20 18.55 14.60
C VAL A 832 -49.14 19.68 15.01
N LYS A 833 -50.44 19.48 14.80
CA LYS A 833 -51.49 20.42 15.21
C LYS A 833 -51.80 20.28 16.69
N GLU A 834 -52.06 19.06 17.15
CA GLU A 834 -52.35 18.76 18.56
C GLU A 834 -52.15 17.26 18.85
N ILE A 835 -51.86 16.91 20.11
CA ILE A 835 -51.79 15.51 20.55
C ILE A 835 -52.76 15.29 21.69
N TYR A 836 -53.69 14.36 21.49
CA TYR A 836 -54.75 14.04 22.42
C TYR A 836 -54.48 12.76 23.20
N PHE A 837 -54.60 12.84 24.52
CA PHE A 837 -54.79 11.67 25.36
C PHE A 837 -56.26 11.26 25.29
N ILE A 838 -56.54 10.09 24.70
CA ILE A 838 -57.89 9.56 24.58
C ILE A 838 -58.23 8.79 25.86
N ASP A 839 -57.46 7.73 26.12
CA ASP A 839 -57.54 6.93 27.34
C ASP A 839 -56.20 6.23 27.62
N SER A 840 -56.20 5.27 28.56
CA SER A 840 -54.99 4.55 28.96
C SER A 840 -54.34 3.71 27.85
N ASN A 841 -55.03 3.50 26.73
CA ASN A 841 -54.62 2.63 25.63
C ASN A 841 -54.26 3.44 24.39
N GLU A 842 -54.84 4.63 24.22
CA GLU A 842 -54.84 5.37 22.96
C GLU A 842 -54.38 6.84 23.12
N ILE A 843 -53.45 7.24 22.26
CA ILE A 843 -53.07 8.64 22.03
C ILE A 843 -53.27 8.96 20.55
N LEU A 844 -53.94 10.07 20.24
CA LEU A 844 -54.17 10.53 18.87
C LEU A 844 -53.27 11.74 18.55
N VAL A 845 -52.39 11.59 17.58
CA VAL A 845 -51.56 12.67 17.03
C VAL A 845 -52.28 13.23 15.81
N VAL A 846 -52.65 14.52 15.83
CA VAL A 846 -53.33 15.20 14.72
C VAL A 846 -52.34 16.13 14.02
N LEU A 847 -52.24 15.99 12.71
CA LEU A 847 -51.33 16.73 11.85
C LEU A 847 -52.08 17.84 11.10
N THR A 848 -51.34 18.75 10.49
CA THR A 848 -51.91 19.87 9.72
C THR A 848 -52.51 19.45 8.39
N GLU A 849 -52.10 18.31 7.83
CA GLU A 849 -52.50 17.83 6.51
C GLU A 849 -52.62 16.29 6.42
N GLU A 850 -53.06 15.81 5.27
CA GLU A 850 -53.24 14.38 5.00
C GLU A 850 -51.91 13.64 4.80
N LEU A 851 -51.82 12.42 5.36
CA LEU A 851 -50.62 11.59 5.34
C LEU A 851 -50.70 10.50 4.28
N GLU A 852 -49.58 10.12 3.64
CA GLU A 852 -49.54 9.00 2.70
C GLU A 852 -49.57 7.66 3.44
N GLY A 853 -50.62 6.88 3.18
CA GLY A 853 -50.85 5.61 3.88
C GLY A 853 -49.79 4.56 3.60
N ALA A 854 -49.16 4.59 2.42
CA ALA A 854 -48.11 3.66 2.03
C ALA A 854 -46.82 3.80 2.86
N THR A 855 -46.58 4.94 3.50
CA THR A 855 -45.39 5.16 4.35
C THR A 855 -45.48 4.49 5.72
N PHE A 856 -46.62 3.88 6.07
CA PHE A 856 -46.81 3.22 7.37
C PHE A 856 -46.58 1.72 7.29
N ALA A 857 -45.70 1.18 8.14
CA ALA A 857 -45.60 -0.26 8.33
C ALA A 857 -46.90 -0.79 9.00
N PRO A 858 -47.50 -1.90 8.51
CA PRO A 858 -48.78 -2.41 8.99
C PRO A 858 -48.83 -2.78 10.48
N SER A 859 -47.66 -3.03 11.10
CA SER A 859 -47.57 -3.49 12.49
C SER A 859 -46.34 -2.96 13.24
N GLY A 860 -45.88 -1.75 12.91
CA GLY A 860 -44.70 -1.12 13.50
C GLY A 860 -45.01 0.01 14.49
N LYS A 861 -43.97 0.50 15.15
CA LYS A 861 -44.01 1.78 15.91
C LYS A 861 -43.79 3.00 15.01
N ASN A 862 -43.42 2.80 13.75
CA ASN A 862 -43.26 3.83 12.72
C ASN A 862 -42.56 5.10 13.25
N GLY A 863 -41.38 4.93 13.87
CA GLY A 863 -40.57 6.03 14.41
C GLY A 863 -41.02 6.64 15.74
N PHE A 864 -42.16 6.23 16.30
CA PHE A 864 -42.67 6.77 17.55
C PHE A 864 -42.09 6.08 18.79
N THR A 865 -41.86 6.87 19.84
CA THR A 865 -41.53 6.37 21.18
C THR A 865 -42.23 7.17 22.28
N THR A 866 -42.36 6.56 23.47
CA THR A 866 -43.02 7.16 24.64
C THR A 866 -42.23 6.91 25.93
N THR A 867 -42.24 7.84 26.88
CA THR A 867 -41.47 7.71 28.15
C THR A 867 -42.22 7.02 29.28
N SER A 868 -43.54 7.22 29.40
CA SER A 868 -44.32 6.78 30.57
C SER A 868 -45.46 5.81 30.24
N GLY A 869 -45.30 5.04 29.16
CA GLY A 869 -46.21 3.99 28.72
C GLY A 869 -45.55 3.17 27.61
N THR A 870 -46.03 1.95 27.40
CA THR A 870 -45.45 1.01 26.45
C THR A 870 -46.16 1.16 25.11
N LEU A 871 -45.52 1.82 24.14
CA LEU A 871 -46.05 1.91 22.78
C LEU A 871 -45.94 0.54 22.09
N SER A 872 -47.08 0.02 21.63
CA SER A 872 -47.15 -1.23 20.87
C SER A 872 -47.16 -0.98 19.37
N THR A 873 -48.01 -0.06 18.88
CA THR A 873 -48.10 0.29 17.45
C THR A 873 -48.41 1.77 17.25
N ALA A 874 -48.01 2.31 16.10
CA ALA A 874 -48.39 3.63 15.61
C ALA A 874 -48.93 3.48 14.19
N VAL A 875 -50.20 3.78 13.95
CA VAL A 875 -50.85 3.54 12.65
C VAL A 875 -51.60 4.77 12.18
N LYS A 876 -51.68 4.99 10.86
CA LYS A 876 -52.60 5.98 10.29
C LYS A 876 -54.03 5.64 10.72
N TYR A 877 -54.72 6.61 11.32
CA TYR A 877 -56.07 6.46 11.86
C TYR A 877 -57.13 7.03 10.93
N ASP A 878 -56.88 8.25 10.43
CA ASP A 878 -57.70 8.97 9.46
C ASP A 878 -56.76 9.76 8.54
N ASN A 879 -57.30 10.60 7.65
CA ASN A 879 -56.50 11.35 6.67
C ASN A 879 -55.29 12.06 7.29
N ASN A 880 -55.47 12.83 8.37
CA ASN A 880 -54.43 13.65 8.99
C ASN A 880 -54.06 13.24 10.42
N SER A 881 -54.28 11.98 10.80
CA SER A 881 -54.11 11.56 12.19
C SER A 881 -53.46 10.20 12.33
N ILE A 882 -52.62 10.06 13.36
CA ILE A 882 -51.91 8.84 13.73
C ILE A 882 -52.39 8.39 15.11
N LEU A 883 -52.82 7.13 15.22
CA LEU A 883 -53.22 6.52 16.49
C LEU A 883 -52.07 5.70 17.05
N LEU A 884 -51.63 6.08 18.25
CA LEU A 884 -50.64 5.36 19.05
C LEU A 884 -51.37 4.45 20.03
N ASN A 885 -51.10 3.15 19.96
CA ASN A 885 -51.77 2.13 20.77
C ASN A 885 -50.81 1.46 21.77
N SER A 886 -51.29 1.25 22.99
CA SER A 886 -50.65 0.43 24.04
C SER A 886 -51.50 -0.80 24.35
N THR A 887 -50.84 -1.96 24.45
CA THR A 887 -51.48 -3.21 24.93
C THR A 887 -51.43 -3.35 26.45
N GLU A 888 -50.79 -2.43 27.17
CA GLU A 888 -50.56 -2.50 28.62
C GLU A 888 -51.43 -1.53 29.43
N ASN A 889 -52.29 -0.75 28.75
CA ASN A 889 -53.20 0.22 29.36
C ASN A 889 -52.50 1.20 30.30
N ASN A 890 -51.34 1.72 29.88
CA ASN A 890 -50.44 2.50 30.71
C ASN A 890 -50.12 3.91 30.18
N PHE A 891 -50.80 4.40 29.14
CA PHE A 891 -50.72 5.81 28.80
C PHE A 891 -51.42 6.68 29.85
N THR A 892 -50.88 7.88 30.06
CA THR A 892 -51.46 8.94 30.89
C THR A 892 -51.46 10.26 30.15
N ILE A 893 -52.22 11.25 30.65
CA ILE A 893 -52.19 12.62 30.13
C ILE A 893 -50.80 13.28 30.18
N ASN A 894 -49.84 12.73 30.95
CA ASN A 894 -48.47 13.23 31.04
C ASN A 894 -47.48 12.37 30.24
N THR A 895 -47.96 11.54 29.31
CA THR A 895 -47.08 10.71 28.46
C THR A 895 -46.37 11.59 27.45
N ASN A 896 -45.04 11.56 27.45
CA ASN A 896 -44.29 12.23 26.40
C ASN A 896 -44.31 11.39 25.13
N VAL A 897 -44.48 12.05 23.98
CA VAL A 897 -44.49 11.45 22.65
C VAL A 897 -43.31 12.00 21.87
N TYR A 898 -42.53 11.12 21.26
CA TYR A 898 -41.44 11.47 20.37
C TYR A 898 -41.62 10.79 19.03
N TYR A 899 -41.18 11.44 17.98
CA TYR A 899 -41.11 10.91 16.63
C TYR A 899 -39.73 11.16 16.05
N ASN A 900 -39.17 10.14 15.38
CA ASN A 900 -37.92 10.21 14.63
C ASN A 900 -38.23 10.19 13.13
N GLU A 901 -37.76 11.20 12.40
CA GLU A 901 -37.96 11.36 10.95
C GLU A 901 -37.32 10.25 10.11
N ALA A 902 -36.38 9.47 10.65
CA ALA A 902 -35.83 8.27 10.00
C ALA A 902 -36.89 7.19 9.70
N ALA A 903 -38.11 7.34 10.20
CA ALA A 903 -39.23 6.49 9.84
C ALA A 903 -40.00 6.96 8.59
N GLU A 904 -39.63 8.08 7.99
CA GLU A 904 -40.07 8.55 6.67
C GLU A 904 -41.59 8.59 6.46
N ILE A 905 -42.35 8.94 7.50
CA ILE A 905 -43.79 9.20 7.34
C ILE A 905 -43.92 10.51 6.55
N SER A 906 -44.65 10.50 5.45
CA SER A 906 -44.86 11.68 4.60
C SER A 906 -46.33 12.06 4.44
N ASP A 907 -46.58 13.25 3.89
CA ASP A 907 -47.84 13.61 3.24
C ASP A 907 -48.00 12.93 1.86
N LEU A 908 -49.06 13.28 1.14
CA LEU A 908 -49.38 12.76 -0.20
C LEU A 908 -48.40 13.26 -1.28
N GLU A 909 -47.74 14.40 -1.05
CA GLU A 909 -46.75 15.02 -1.93
C GLU A 909 -45.33 14.49 -1.66
N GLY A 910 -45.16 13.69 -0.59
CA GLY A 910 -43.90 13.05 -0.24
C GLY A 910 -43.03 13.84 0.74
N ASN A 911 -43.55 14.93 1.33
CA ASN A 911 -42.80 15.70 2.32
C ASN A 911 -42.78 15.00 3.67
N ILE A 912 -41.57 14.71 4.16
CA ILE A 912 -41.36 13.94 5.39
C ILE A 912 -41.75 14.76 6.63
N LEU A 913 -42.54 14.15 7.52
CA LEU A 913 -42.84 14.65 8.85
C LEU A 913 -41.53 14.82 9.64
N LYS A 914 -41.28 16.01 10.18
CA LYS A 914 -40.06 16.28 10.94
C LYS A 914 -40.11 15.72 12.36
N SER A 915 -38.95 15.33 12.86
CA SER A 915 -38.76 14.85 14.24
C SER A 915 -39.34 15.86 15.24
N PHE A 916 -40.10 15.36 16.22
CA PHE A 916 -40.68 16.22 17.25
C PHE A 916 -40.74 15.53 18.61
N SER A 917 -40.87 16.35 19.65
CA SER A 917 -41.10 15.90 21.03
C SER A 917 -42.22 16.69 21.69
N LYS A 918 -43.21 16.01 22.25
CA LYS A 918 -44.23 16.59 23.13
C LYS A 918 -43.97 16.11 24.55
N THR A 919 -43.56 17.03 25.43
CA THR A 919 -43.21 16.74 26.83
C THR A 919 -44.13 17.40 27.86
N ASP A 920 -45.02 18.28 27.39
CA ASP A 920 -46.08 18.87 28.22
C ASP A 920 -47.30 17.93 28.29
N ALA A 921 -48.20 18.17 29.25
CA ALA A 921 -49.44 17.43 29.37
C ALA A 921 -50.23 17.45 28.04
N LEU A 922 -50.64 16.26 27.59
CA LEU A 922 -51.47 16.05 26.41
C LEU A 922 -52.87 16.63 26.62
N VAL A 923 -53.56 16.96 25.52
CA VAL A 923 -54.93 17.47 25.62
C VAL A 923 -55.89 16.32 25.84
N GLN A 924 -56.82 16.43 26.79
CA GLN A 924 -57.86 15.40 26.96
C GLN A 924 -58.78 15.39 25.72
N GLY A 925 -58.81 14.27 25.02
CA GLY A 925 -59.68 14.02 23.86
C GLY A 925 -60.64 12.86 24.09
N VAL A 926 -61.50 12.64 23.10
CA VAL A 926 -62.39 11.48 22.93
C VAL A 926 -62.44 11.20 21.42
N LEU A 927 -62.28 9.94 21.01
CA LEU A 927 -62.40 9.53 19.60
C LEU A 927 -63.86 9.59 19.10
#